data_AF-A0A5M3YPK7-F1
#
_entry.id   AF-A0A5M3YPK7-F1
#
_cell.length_a   1.000
_cell.length_b   1.000
_cell.length_c   1.000
_cell.angle_alpha   90.00
_cell.angle_beta   90.00
_cell.angle_gamma   90.00
#
_symmetry.space_group_name_H-M   'P 1'
#
loop_
_entity.id
_entity.type
_entity.pdbx_description
1 polymer ?
#
loop_
_entity_poly.entity_id
_entity_poly.type
_entity_poly.pdbx_seq_one_letter_code
_entity_poly.pdbx_strand_id
1 'polypeptide(L)'
;MAASKTVHVPHLGGIKAGYALANDTYDASKPTCVLINSMCMTMSLYQAQFQDPQLTAAMNLLAIEPLGHGSTSCAAEHFTYWDTAIMALQVMDQLGIKQAFALGTSQGGWMVARMALLAPDRILGIMPLGASMDYESADSRSKGCWDPAPLLTPFYQKWTSAVPTPDWVVDETWRGMVGSFGFGAHATAESTAFWSDTLRDVYQGDEGRKKARTAVICLLERDGLLLRVGDIQCPVHWLHGTEDAVYSTQVAAEQIQLFVRSREAKLVPIEGGAHYLNATNPRQVNQALLEMVNKHRWDGANADFHIYHAGPWSNRSVPFDRLQPWVSATTIAVTVLAFVAVCLRLLARYERKQALWWDDWMILWSMAWNIVVVGFIFAMVRAGMGLHAATLPPEDVVLVAKFLVVAEILYVFNLVWTKISILLMYYRIFRFAHFKKWAYIISTFVVLWVICITFLFVFICVPVQKLWYPLLPGRCINQVATWIANAISTILTDLAILLLPIPQVWRLQLRLSEKLALTFAFGLGFFVVFASAYRLSVLFTYSPTDSSYTLAPTVGWTAIEMSAGIVSACLPTLRPALQLAARALGIQRFMPALLQSHQEKLVKSAASDAAPSTGPDSALAAGPRHSFYHLSDESDSDGRRALAQGHAHTSLDAALRPDYDRSHTVTDVRGRSVNGSAEEISLSGIRVQKEFTQFKQ
;
A
#
# COMPACT_ATOMS: atom_id res chain seq x y z
N MET A 1 -21.94 -31.24 26.05
CA MET A 1 -22.47 -31.76 24.77
C MET A 1 -22.28 -30.73 23.65
N ALA A 2 -21.80 -31.19 22.50
CA ALA A 2 -21.72 -30.36 21.30
C ALA A 2 -23.10 -30.03 20.73
N ALA A 3 -23.17 -29.01 19.85
CA ALA A 3 -24.41 -28.64 19.19
C ALA A 3 -24.97 -29.80 18.35
N SER A 4 -26.27 -30.07 18.47
CA SER A 4 -26.96 -31.09 17.66
C SER A 4 -27.37 -30.57 16.27
N LYS A 5 -27.53 -29.25 16.13
CA LYS A 5 -27.87 -28.59 14.86
C LYS A 5 -26.60 -28.07 14.19
N THR A 6 -26.59 -28.18 12.86
CA THR A 6 -25.53 -27.60 12.04
C THR A 6 -26.11 -26.88 10.85
N VAL A 7 -25.43 -25.84 10.39
CA VAL A 7 -25.79 -25.09 9.18
C VAL A 7 -24.57 -24.98 8.28
N HIS A 8 -24.80 -25.08 6.97
CA HIS A 8 -23.72 -24.96 6.00
C HIS A 8 -23.49 -23.48 5.65
N VAL A 9 -22.24 -23.03 5.73
CA VAL A 9 -21.84 -21.69 5.30
C VAL A 9 -20.68 -21.78 4.30
N PRO A 10 -20.60 -20.86 3.32
CA PRO A 10 -19.66 -21.00 2.20
C PRO A 10 -18.20 -20.63 2.50
N HIS A 11 -17.92 -19.97 3.63
CA HIS A 11 -16.55 -19.60 4.01
C HIS A 11 -15.62 -20.82 4.01
N LEU A 12 -14.34 -20.62 3.67
CA LEU A 12 -13.31 -21.67 3.54
C LEU A 12 -13.69 -22.87 2.63
N GLY A 13 -14.49 -22.63 1.59
CA GLY A 13 -14.91 -23.67 0.65
C GLY A 13 -16.05 -24.57 1.16
N GLY A 14 -16.66 -24.20 2.29
CA GLY A 14 -17.76 -24.94 2.91
C GLY A 14 -17.44 -25.35 4.34
N ILE A 15 -18.14 -24.74 5.29
CA ILE A 15 -18.08 -25.05 6.71
C ILE A 15 -19.46 -25.58 7.14
N LYS A 16 -19.47 -26.68 7.87
CA LYS A 16 -20.63 -27.16 8.61
C LYS A 16 -20.52 -26.62 10.04
N ALA A 17 -21.15 -25.49 10.30
CA ALA A 17 -21.09 -24.79 11.58
C ALA A 17 -22.11 -25.35 12.57
N GLY A 18 -21.65 -25.77 13.75
CA GLY A 18 -22.49 -26.17 14.88
C GLY A 18 -23.13 -24.96 15.56
N TYR A 19 -24.44 -25.04 15.82
CA TYR A 19 -25.16 -23.96 16.50
C TYR A 19 -26.33 -24.49 17.34
N ALA A 20 -26.79 -23.69 18.28
CA ALA A 20 -27.98 -23.96 19.08
C ALA A 20 -28.74 -22.68 19.41
N LEU A 21 -30.07 -22.79 19.49
CA LEU A 21 -30.97 -21.74 19.96
C LEU A 21 -31.58 -22.19 21.28
N ALA A 22 -31.64 -21.32 22.29
CA ALA A 22 -32.17 -21.68 23.61
C ALA A 22 -33.61 -22.24 23.57
N ASN A 23 -34.46 -21.69 22.69
CA ASN A 23 -35.85 -22.13 22.50
C ASN A 23 -36.04 -23.01 21.26
N ASP A 24 -34.94 -23.54 20.69
CA ASP A 24 -34.91 -24.32 19.44
C ASP A 24 -35.42 -23.65 18.15
N THR A 25 -36.12 -22.52 18.26
CA THR A 25 -36.68 -21.72 17.18
C THR A 25 -36.21 -20.26 17.26
N TYR A 26 -36.03 -19.63 16.11
CA TYR A 26 -35.73 -18.20 16.01
C TYR A 26 -37.02 -17.38 15.98
N ASP A 27 -37.09 -16.35 16.84
CA ASP A 27 -38.20 -15.39 16.90
C ASP A 27 -37.75 -14.02 16.37
N ALA A 28 -38.17 -13.66 15.16
CA ALA A 28 -37.80 -12.39 14.52
C ALA A 28 -38.36 -11.14 15.24
N SER A 29 -39.28 -11.30 16.19
CA SER A 29 -39.83 -10.20 17.01
C SER A 29 -38.93 -9.80 18.18
N LYS A 30 -37.87 -10.57 18.46
CA LYS A 30 -36.93 -10.35 19.55
C LYS A 30 -35.52 -10.00 19.03
N PRO A 31 -34.75 -9.18 19.78
CA PRO A 31 -33.32 -9.03 19.51
C PRO A 31 -32.61 -10.38 19.61
N THR A 32 -31.43 -10.49 19.02
CA THR A 32 -30.60 -11.70 19.09
C THR A 32 -29.27 -11.40 19.78
N CYS A 33 -28.83 -12.30 20.64
CA CYS A 33 -27.47 -12.35 21.16
C CYS A 33 -26.77 -13.61 20.65
N VAL A 34 -25.66 -13.42 19.93
CA VAL A 34 -24.77 -14.49 19.50
C VAL A 34 -23.78 -14.80 20.62
N LEU A 35 -23.64 -16.07 21.00
CA LEU A 35 -22.77 -16.54 22.06
C LEU A 35 -21.63 -17.39 21.46
N ILE A 36 -20.38 -16.99 21.67
CA ILE A 36 -19.19 -17.64 21.11
C ILE A 36 -18.31 -18.25 22.20
N ASN A 37 -18.18 -19.58 22.18
CA ASN A 37 -17.54 -20.34 23.25
C ASN A 37 -16.03 -20.08 23.43
N SER A 38 -15.56 -20.40 24.64
CA SER A 38 -14.15 -20.48 24.98
C SER A 38 -13.40 -21.65 24.29
N MET A 39 -12.08 -21.67 24.42
CA MET A 39 -11.22 -22.69 23.84
C MET A 39 -11.57 -24.08 24.38
N CYS A 40 -11.64 -25.05 23.48
CA CYS A 40 -12.04 -26.44 23.72
C CYS A 40 -13.41 -26.60 24.42
N MET A 41 -14.27 -25.57 24.40
CA MET A 41 -15.63 -25.66 24.94
C MET A 41 -16.67 -25.90 23.84
N THR A 42 -17.88 -26.25 24.26
CA THR A 42 -19.06 -26.44 23.40
C THR A 42 -20.15 -25.46 23.81
N MET A 43 -21.26 -25.42 23.05
CA MET A 43 -22.43 -24.59 23.40
C MET A 43 -22.95 -24.82 24.83
N SER A 44 -22.64 -25.98 25.43
CA SER A 44 -22.99 -26.29 26.82
C SER A 44 -22.38 -25.31 27.83
N LEU A 45 -21.34 -24.56 27.45
CA LEU A 45 -20.80 -23.50 28.29
C LEU A 45 -21.87 -22.45 28.62
N TYR A 46 -22.85 -22.24 27.73
CA TYR A 46 -23.93 -21.28 27.88
C TYR A 46 -25.22 -21.87 28.46
N GLN A 47 -25.18 -23.05 29.06
CA GLN A 47 -26.37 -23.72 29.58
C GLN A 47 -27.12 -22.87 30.63
N ALA A 48 -26.39 -22.15 31.49
CA ALA A 48 -26.99 -21.26 32.48
C ALA A 48 -27.73 -20.07 31.83
N GLN A 49 -27.24 -19.55 30.70
CA GLN A 49 -27.92 -18.51 29.93
C GLN A 49 -29.17 -19.08 29.23
N PHE A 50 -29.07 -20.28 28.66
CA PHE A 50 -30.18 -20.94 27.98
C PHE A 50 -31.32 -21.31 28.93
N GLN A 51 -31.01 -21.58 30.19
CA GLN A 51 -32.00 -21.93 31.23
C GLN A 51 -32.58 -20.70 31.95
N ASP A 52 -32.14 -19.48 31.62
CA ASP A 52 -32.65 -18.26 32.24
C ASP A 52 -33.96 -17.79 31.54
N PRO A 53 -35.12 -17.82 32.23
CA PRO A 53 -36.39 -17.43 31.62
C PRO A 53 -36.46 -15.94 31.29
N GLN A 54 -35.74 -15.08 32.02
CA GLN A 54 -35.74 -13.64 31.76
C GLN A 54 -34.98 -13.33 30.47
N LEU A 55 -33.81 -13.96 30.27
CA LEU A 55 -33.06 -13.82 29.02
C LEU A 55 -33.82 -14.38 27.82
N THR A 56 -34.30 -15.61 27.90
CA THR A 56 -34.99 -16.29 26.79
C THR A 56 -36.35 -15.65 26.46
N ALA A 57 -36.98 -14.96 27.43
CA ALA A 57 -38.13 -14.11 27.17
C ALA A 57 -37.74 -12.83 26.42
N ALA A 58 -36.63 -12.17 26.81
CA ALA A 58 -36.20 -10.89 26.27
C ALA A 58 -35.52 -10.96 24.89
N MET A 59 -34.79 -12.04 24.60
CA MET A 59 -33.98 -12.14 23.38
C MET A 59 -33.84 -13.59 22.88
N ASN A 60 -33.49 -13.74 21.60
CA ASN A 60 -32.97 -14.99 21.07
C ASN A 60 -31.53 -15.17 21.54
N LEU A 61 -31.22 -16.33 22.12
CA LEU A 61 -29.85 -16.73 22.44
C LEU A 61 -29.38 -17.75 21.41
N LEU A 62 -28.41 -17.37 20.59
CA LEU A 62 -27.82 -18.19 19.54
C LEU A 62 -26.38 -18.53 19.90
N ALA A 63 -26.11 -19.76 20.36
CA ALA A 63 -24.75 -20.24 20.55
C ALA A 63 -24.21 -20.77 19.23
N ILE A 64 -23.00 -20.34 18.85
CA ILE A 64 -22.29 -20.83 17.67
C ILE A 64 -20.96 -21.43 18.14
N GLU A 65 -20.68 -22.67 17.72
CA GLU A 65 -19.44 -23.34 18.05
C GLU A 65 -18.33 -22.90 17.09
N PRO A 66 -17.20 -22.35 17.57
CA PRO A 66 -16.09 -21.91 16.72
C PRO A 66 -15.51 -23.01 15.82
N LEU A 67 -14.73 -22.62 14.80
CA LEU A 67 -13.90 -23.57 14.07
C LEU A 67 -12.96 -24.30 15.05
N GLY A 68 -12.81 -25.63 14.89
CA GLY A 68 -12.03 -26.47 15.81
C GLY A 68 -12.77 -26.89 17.10
N HIS A 69 -14.06 -26.56 17.23
CA HIS A 69 -14.84 -26.78 18.46
C HIS A 69 -16.18 -27.46 18.17
N GLY A 70 -16.60 -28.31 19.11
CA GLY A 70 -17.87 -29.03 19.06
C GLY A 70 -18.14 -29.70 17.70
N SER A 71 -19.35 -29.51 17.20
CA SER A 71 -19.85 -30.10 15.96
C SER A 71 -19.41 -29.33 14.70
N THR A 72 -18.72 -28.20 14.86
CA THR A 72 -18.23 -27.41 13.72
C THR A 72 -17.10 -28.15 13.00
N SER A 73 -17.24 -28.32 11.68
CA SER A 73 -16.26 -28.99 10.82
C SER A 73 -16.04 -28.23 9.51
N CYS A 74 -14.83 -28.29 8.99
CA CYS A 74 -14.38 -27.57 7.79
C CYS A 74 -13.39 -28.45 7.02
N ALA A 75 -13.41 -28.36 5.69
CA ALA A 75 -12.44 -29.04 4.83
C ALA A 75 -11.06 -28.36 4.86
N ALA A 76 -11.00 -27.06 5.14
CA ALA A 76 -9.73 -26.35 5.27
C ALA A 76 -8.98 -26.78 6.54
N GLU A 77 -7.71 -27.12 6.37
CA GLU A 77 -6.86 -27.61 7.46
C GLU A 77 -6.39 -26.50 8.41
N HIS A 78 -6.41 -25.25 7.94
CA HIS A 78 -5.93 -24.07 8.65
C HIS A 78 -6.96 -22.94 8.62
N PHE A 79 -7.09 -22.26 9.76
CA PHE A 79 -7.99 -21.12 9.95
C PHE A 79 -7.52 -20.27 11.15
N THR A 80 -8.12 -19.11 11.31
CA THR A 80 -7.84 -18.12 12.35
C THR A 80 -9.13 -17.69 13.07
N TYR A 81 -9.01 -16.82 14.07
CA TYR A 81 -10.18 -16.22 14.72
C TYR A 81 -10.99 -15.31 13.77
N TRP A 82 -10.38 -14.75 12.73
CA TRP A 82 -11.09 -14.00 11.69
C TRP A 82 -12.06 -14.91 10.92
N ASP A 83 -11.64 -16.14 10.62
CA ASP A 83 -12.47 -17.10 9.91
C ASP A 83 -13.69 -17.53 10.73
N THR A 84 -13.51 -17.69 12.05
CA THR A 84 -14.64 -17.95 12.95
C THR A 84 -15.61 -16.76 13.00
N ALA A 85 -15.10 -15.53 13.04
CA ALA A 85 -15.95 -14.33 13.03
C ALA A 85 -16.76 -14.21 11.72
N ILE A 86 -16.14 -14.47 10.57
CA ILE A 86 -16.82 -14.51 9.27
C ILE A 86 -17.87 -15.62 9.24
N MET A 87 -17.49 -16.83 9.69
CA MET A 87 -18.41 -17.97 9.78
C MET A 87 -19.63 -17.62 10.64
N ALA A 88 -19.43 -17.00 11.82
CA ALA A 88 -20.52 -16.62 12.72
C ALA A 88 -21.49 -15.61 12.07
N LEU A 89 -20.97 -14.62 11.34
CA LEU A 89 -21.80 -13.70 10.57
C LEU A 89 -22.60 -14.44 9.48
N GLN A 90 -21.97 -15.37 8.75
CA GLN A 90 -22.67 -16.17 7.75
C GLN A 90 -23.73 -17.11 8.35
N VAL A 91 -23.51 -17.64 9.56
CA VAL A 91 -24.53 -18.40 10.31
C VAL A 91 -25.73 -17.50 10.61
N MET A 92 -25.51 -16.25 11.04
CA MET A 92 -26.60 -15.29 11.23
C MET A 92 -27.39 -15.10 9.92
N ASP A 93 -26.71 -14.97 8.78
CA ASP A 93 -27.37 -14.80 7.49
C ASP A 93 -28.19 -16.03 7.07
N GLN A 94 -27.68 -17.24 7.29
CA GLN A 94 -28.42 -18.49 7.03
C GLN A 94 -29.66 -18.63 7.91
N LEU A 95 -29.62 -18.07 9.12
CA LEU A 95 -30.75 -18.07 10.07
C LEU A 95 -31.67 -16.85 9.92
N GLY A 96 -31.39 -15.96 8.96
CA GLY A 96 -32.20 -14.75 8.73
C GLY A 96 -32.02 -13.64 9.77
N ILE A 97 -30.95 -13.68 10.57
CA ILE A 97 -30.68 -12.73 11.65
C ILE A 97 -29.92 -11.53 11.10
N LYS A 98 -30.60 -10.39 10.98
CA LYS A 98 -30.03 -9.16 10.42
C LYS A 98 -29.14 -8.38 11.39
N GLN A 99 -29.40 -8.40 12.69
CA GLN A 99 -28.57 -7.68 13.65
C GLN A 99 -28.52 -8.47 14.94
N ALA A 100 -27.39 -8.40 15.65
CA ALA A 100 -27.22 -9.09 16.90
C ALA A 100 -26.30 -8.33 17.85
N PHE A 101 -26.51 -8.53 19.14
CA PHE A 101 -25.48 -8.37 20.16
C PHE A 101 -24.58 -9.62 20.13
N ALA A 102 -23.35 -9.52 20.61
CA ALA A 102 -22.44 -10.65 20.62
C ALA A 102 -21.69 -10.76 21.96
N LEU A 103 -21.76 -11.93 22.59
CA LEU A 103 -21.07 -12.26 23.82
C LEU A 103 -20.05 -13.35 23.54
N GLY A 104 -18.83 -13.18 24.05
CA GLY A 104 -17.75 -14.14 23.84
C GLY A 104 -16.92 -14.35 25.08
N THR A 105 -16.70 -15.61 25.44
CA THR A 105 -15.89 -15.99 26.62
C THR A 105 -14.47 -16.35 26.19
N SER A 106 -13.45 -15.78 26.84
CA SER A 106 -12.04 -16.03 26.51
C SER A 106 -11.76 -15.77 25.03
N GLN A 107 -11.28 -16.76 24.24
CA GLN A 107 -11.13 -16.67 22.78
C GLN A 107 -12.37 -16.11 22.07
N GLY A 108 -13.57 -16.39 22.60
CA GLY A 108 -14.82 -15.87 22.06
C GLY A 108 -14.86 -14.34 22.09
N GLY A 109 -14.25 -13.71 23.10
CA GLY A 109 -14.09 -12.26 23.22
C GLY A 109 -13.35 -11.65 22.02
N TRP A 110 -12.24 -12.28 21.59
CA TRP A 110 -11.51 -11.90 20.38
C TRP A 110 -12.34 -12.08 19.11
N MET A 111 -13.18 -13.11 19.05
CA MET A 111 -14.02 -13.41 17.90
C MET A 111 -15.17 -12.41 17.78
N VAL A 112 -15.86 -12.06 18.89
CA VAL A 112 -16.93 -11.06 18.85
C VAL A 112 -16.40 -9.65 18.57
N ALA A 113 -15.20 -9.31 19.05
CA ALA A 113 -14.53 -8.07 18.66
C ALA A 113 -14.25 -8.02 17.14
N ARG A 114 -13.80 -9.14 16.55
CA ARG A 114 -13.64 -9.27 15.10
C ARG A 114 -14.97 -9.20 14.35
N MET A 115 -16.04 -9.79 14.88
CA MET A 115 -17.39 -9.63 14.30
C MET A 115 -17.79 -8.15 14.24
N ALA A 116 -17.56 -7.39 15.31
CA ALA A 116 -17.85 -5.95 15.34
C ALA A 116 -17.00 -5.13 14.35
N LEU A 117 -15.73 -5.51 14.17
CA LEU A 117 -14.84 -4.89 13.18
C LEU A 117 -15.27 -5.21 11.73
N LEU A 118 -15.68 -6.44 11.46
CA LEU A 118 -16.08 -6.89 10.12
C LEU A 118 -17.46 -6.36 9.71
N ALA A 119 -18.37 -6.18 10.66
CA ALA A 119 -19.75 -5.84 10.39
C ALA A 119 -20.31 -4.82 11.43
N PRO A 120 -19.77 -3.58 11.46
CA PRO A 120 -20.13 -2.58 12.46
C PRO A 120 -21.62 -2.17 12.44
N ASP A 121 -22.29 -2.30 11.29
CA ASP A 121 -23.73 -2.01 11.15
C ASP A 121 -24.63 -3.19 11.59
N ARG A 122 -24.04 -4.39 11.74
CA ARG A 122 -24.75 -5.64 12.08
C ARG A 122 -24.60 -5.99 13.55
N ILE A 123 -23.46 -5.66 14.16
CA ILE A 123 -23.17 -5.95 15.56
C ILE A 123 -23.51 -4.74 16.43
N LEU A 124 -24.55 -4.90 17.24
CA LEU A 124 -25.17 -3.82 18.01
C LEU A 124 -24.48 -3.54 19.34
N GLY A 125 -23.68 -4.48 19.83
CA GLY A 125 -22.91 -4.37 21.06
C GLY A 125 -22.15 -5.66 21.32
N ILE A 126 -21.00 -5.55 21.97
CA ILE A 126 -20.16 -6.70 22.31
C ILE A 126 -19.95 -6.83 23.81
N MET A 127 -19.91 -8.08 24.28
CA MET A 127 -19.65 -8.45 25.66
C MET A 127 -18.50 -9.46 25.74
N PRO A 128 -17.23 -9.00 25.78
CA PRO A 128 -16.10 -9.86 26.11
C PRO A 128 -16.16 -10.27 27.59
N LEU A 129 -16.02 -11.58 27.85
CA LEU A 129 -15.95 -12.15 29.20
C LEU A 129 -14.59 -12.80 29.42
N GLY A 130 -13.85 -12.38 30.45
CA GLY A 130 -12.56 -12.99 30.81
C GLY A 130 -11.66 -13.14 29.59
N ALA A 131 -11.40 -12.04 28.89
CA ALA A 131 -10.67 -12.01 27.62
C ALA A 131 -9.53 -10.98 27.68
N SER A 132 -8.80 -10.85 26.57
CA SER A 132 -7.84 -9.77 26.30
C SER A 132 -7.99 -9.36 24.82
N MET A 133 -7.41 -8.23 24.45
CA MET A 133 -7.29 -7.75 23.07
C MET A 133 -5.82 -7.76 22.61
N ASP A 134 -4.90 -8.19 23.46
CA ASP A 134 -3.51 -8.45 23.11
C ASP A 134 -3.34 -9.93 22.70
N TYR A 135 -2.26 -10.26 21.99
CA TYR A 135 -1.84 -11.63 21.69
C TYR A 135 -0.98 -12.24 22.80
N GLU A 136 -1.09 -11.67 24.00
CA GLU A 136 -0.35 -12.02 25.19
C GLU A 136 1.14 -11.74 25.00
N SER A 137 1.42 -10.51 24.58
CA SER A 137 2.76 -9.96 24.43
C SER A 137 3.53 -9.96 25.77
N ALA A 138 4.83 -9.69 25.70
CA ALA A 138 5.66 -9.58 26.90
C ALA A 138 5.11 -8.56 27.92
N ASP A 139 4.47 -7.49 27.44
CA ASP A 139 3.84 -6.47 28.29
C ASP A 139 2.66 -7.05 29.09
N SER A 140 1.68 -7.67 28.41
CA SER A 140 0.53 -8.29 29.10
C SER A 140 0.97 -9.40 30.07
N ARG A 141 1.99 -10.18 29.70
CA ARG A 141 2.54 -11.22 30.60
C ARG A 141 3.20 -10.64 31.84
N SER A 142 3.92 -9.52 31.71
CA SER A 142 4.50 -8.81 32.86
C SER A 142 3.44 -8.28 33.84
N LYS A 143 2.20 -8.10 33.36
CA LYS A 143 1.03 -7.65 34.12
C LYS A 143 0.16 -8.80 34.63
N GLY A 144 0.67 -10.03 34.63
CA GLY A 144 0.00 -11.20 35.21
C GLY A 144 -0.91 -11.98 34.26
N CYS A 145 -0.93 -11.70 32.96
CA CYS A 145 -1.52 -12.62 31.99
C CYS A 145 -0.61 -13.85 31.80
N TRP A 146 -1.22 -15.00 31.50
CA TRP A 146 -0.49 -16.26 31.29
C TRP A 146 0.45 -16.24 30.07
N ASP A 147 1.43 -17.16 30.07
CA ASP A 147 2.24 -17.51 28.90
C ASP A 147 1.76 -18.86 28.33
N PRO A 148 1.03 -18.87 27.21
CA PRO A 148 0.52 -20.12 26.64
C PRO A 148 1.61 -20.96 25.97
N ALA A 149 2.70 -20.37 25.47
CA ALA A 149 3.61 -21.07 24.57
C ALA A 149 4.33 -22.26 25.23
N PRO A 150 4.94 -22.13 26.43
CA PRO A 150 5.58 -23.26 27.10
C PRO A 150 4.60 -24.38 27.46
N LEU A 151 3.34 -24.03 27.72
CA LEU A 151 2.32 -24.96 28.19
C LEU A 151 1.69 -25.75 27.03
N LEU A 152 1.39 -25.08 25.92
CA LEU A 152 0.59 -25.65 24.83
C LEU A 152 1.43 -26.20 23.67
N THR A 153 2.66 -25.71 23.46
CA THR A 153 3.55 -26.19 22.39
C THR A 153 3.80 -27.71 22.46
N PRO A 154 4.03 -28.33 23.63
CA PRO A 154 4.21 -29.78 23.72
C PRO A 154 2.99 -30.57 23.22
N PHE A 155 1.78 -30.08 23.46
CA PHE A 155 0.55 -30.72 22.96
C PHE A 155 0.43 -30.60 21.45
N TYR A 156 0.63 -29.40 20.91
CA TYR A 156 0.63 -29.18 19.46
C TYR A 156 1.64 -30.08 18.74
N GLN A 157 2.86 -30.21 19.27
CA GLN A 157 3.89 -31.09 18.72
C GLN A 157 3.47 -32.55 18.80
N LYS A 158 2.97 -32.99 19.96
CA LYS A 158 2.49 -34.36 20.19
C LYS A 158 1.35 -34.75 19.24
N TRP A 159 0.43 -33.82 18.97
CA TRP A 159 -0.70 -34.07 18.09
C TRP A 159 -0.36 -33.89 16.60
N THR A 160 0.85 -33.49 16.26
CA THR A 160 1.31 -33.40 14.86
C THR A 160 1.71 -34.79 14.36
N SER A 161 1.01 -35.28 13.34
CA SER A 161 1.24 -36.59 12.73
C SER A 161 1.09 -36.49 11.22
N ALA A 162 1.99 -37.17 10.49
CA ALA A 162 1.95 -37.35 9.04
C ALA A 162 1.07 -38.53 8.59
N VAL A 163 0.64 -39.37 9.53
CA VAL A 163 -0.23 -40.53 9.26
C VAL A 163 -1.60 -40.36 9.92
N PRO A 164 -2.67 -40.95 9.36
CA PRO A 164 -4.00 -40.94 9.97
C PRO A 164 -3.99 -41.55 11.38
N THR A 165 -4.78 -40.98 12.29
CA THR A 165 -4.87 -41.44 13.68
C THR A 165 -6.31 -41.77 14.10
N PRO A 166 -6.91 -42.86 13.58
CA PRO A 166 -8.33 -43.17 13.84
C PRO A 166 -8.65 -43.46 15.31
N ASP A 167 -7.69 -43.98 16.07
CA ASP A 167 -7.85 -44.34 17.49
C ASP A 167 -7.35 -43.25 18.45
N TRP A 168 -7.00 -42.07 17.94
CA TRP A 168 -6.52 -40.97 18.79
C TRP A 168 -7.62 -40.47 19.70
N VAL A 169 -7.29 -40.15 20.95
CA VAL A 169 -8.19 -39.53 21.91
C VAL A 169 -7.40 -38.46 22.66
N VAL A 170 -8.04 -37.34 22.95
CA VAL A 170 -7.41 -36.23 23.68
C VAL A 170 -6.92 -36.65 25.07
N ASP A 171 -5.75 -36.14 25.43
CA ASP A 171 -5.07 -36.45 26.68
C ASP A 171 -5.90 -36.08 27.92
N GLU A 172 -5.87 -36.93 28.95
CA GLU A 172 -6.51 -36.63 30.24
C GLU A 172 -5.91 -35.36 30.89
N THR A 173 -4.60 -35.19 30.79
CA THR A 173 -3.91 -33.97 31.25
C THR A 173 -4.46 -32.73 30.56
N TRP A 174 -4.71 -32.78 29.25
CA TRP A 174 -5.31 -31.67 28.51
C TRP A 174 -6.71 -31.35 29.03
N ARG A 175 -7.55 -32.39 29.20
CA ARG A 175 -8.92 -32.24 29.69
C ARG A 175 -8.98 -31.61 31.08
N GLY A 176 -8.13 -32.07 32.00
CA GLY A 176 -8.03 -31.50 33.35
C GLY A 176 -7.58 -30.03 33.34
N MET A 177 -6.61 -29.70 32.49
CA MET A 177 -6.06 -28.35 32.38
C MET A 177 -7.10 -27.34 31.86
N VAL A 178 -7.84 -27.72 30.82
CA VAL A 178 -8.91 -26.90 30.23
C VAL A 178 -10.00 -26.59 31.27
N GLY A 179 -10.42 -27.58 32.05
CA GLY A 179 -11.38 -27.36 33.14
C GLY A 179 -10.82 -26.49 34.27
N SER A 180 -9.57 -26.74 34.67
CA SER A 180 -8.92 -26.03 35.78
C SER A 180 -8.73 -24.54 35.52
N PHE A 181 -8.22 -24.15 34.35
CA PHE A 181 -8.07 -22.72 34.01
C PHE A 181 -9.41 -22.00 33.88
N GLY A 182 -10.43 -22.71 33.40
CA GLY A 182 -11.76 -22.17 33.18
C GLY A 182 -12.57 -21.90 34.44
N PHE A 183 -12.79 -22.96 35.21
CA PHE A 183 -13.68 -22.93 36.37
C PHE A 183 -12.97 -22.53 37.66
N GLY A 184 -11.64 -22.69 37.75
CA GLY A 184 -10.88 -22.39 38.96
C GLY A 184 -11.46 -23.10 40.19
N ALA A 185 -11.63 -22.35 41.29
CA ALA A 185 -12.21 -22.86 42.53
C ALA A 185 -13.71 -23.23 42.42
N HIS A 186 -14.39 -22.85 41.35
CA HIS A 186 -15.81 -23.16 41.11
C HIS A 186 -16.03 -24.51 40.43
N ALA A 187 -14.96 -25.25 40.11
CA ALA A 187 -15.08 -26.59 39.55
C ALA A 187 -15.74 -27.55 40.56
N THR A 188 -16.77 -28.27 40.13
CA THR A 188 -17.39 -29.35 40.90
C THR A 188 -16.99 -30.70 40.30
N ALA A 189 -17.14 -31.78 41.07
CA ALA A 189 -16.88 -33.13 40.55
C ALA A 189 -17.77 -33.44 39.34
N GLU A 190 -19.04 -33.00 39.38
CA GLU A 190 -20.00 -33.16 38.29
C GLU A 190 -19.60 -32.37 37.04
N SER A 191 -19.25 -31.08 37.18
CA SER A 191 -18.86 -30.26 36.03
C SER A 191 -17.54 -30.76 35.43
N THR A 192 -16.59 -31.19 36.26
CA THR A 192 -15.33 -31.78 35.82
C THR A 192 -15.56 -33.07 35.03
N ALA A 193 -16.40 -33.97 35.53
CA ALA A 193 -16.74 -35.21 34.82
C ALA A 193 -17.43 -34.90 33.48
N PHE A 194 -18.43 -34.03 33.48
CA PHE A 194 -19.15 -33.63 32.28
C PHE A 194 -18.24 -33.06 31.18
N TRP A 195 -17.33 -32.15 31.55
CA TRP A 195 -16.42 -31.54 30.58
C TRP A 195 -15.33 -32.51 30.14
N SER A 196 -14.85 -33.37 31.05
CA SER A 196 -13.90 -34.43 30.72
C SER A 196 -14.48 -35.42 29.69
N ASP A 197 -15.75 -35.79 29.83
CA ASP A 197 -16.46 -36.63 28.87
C ASP A 197 -16.74 -35.88 27.56
N THR A 198 -17.25 -34.66 27.64
CA THR A 198 -17.55 -33.83 26.46
C THR A 198 -16.29 -33.61 25.60
N LEU A 199 -15.15 -33.31 26.22
CA LEU A 199 -13.88 -33.12 25.51
C LEU A 199 -13.41 -34.40 24.85
N ARG A 200 -13.52 -35.55 25.53
CA ARG A 200 -13.18 -36.85 24.96
C ARG A 200 -14.02 -37.15 23.72
N ASP A 201 -15.32 -36.89 23.79
CA ASP A 201 -16.26 -37.20 22.71
C ASP A 201 -16.06 -36.29 21.48
N VAL A 202 -15.73 -35.01 21.71
CA VAL A 202 -15.44 -34.04 20.62
C VAL A 202 -14.06 -34.28 20.00
N TYR A 203 -13.06 -34.58 20.84
CA TYR A 203 -11.66 -34.69 20.43
C TYR A 203 -11.21 -36.16 20.46
N GLN A 204 -11.76 -36.93 19.52
CA GLN A 204 -11.36 -38.29 19.22
C GLN A 204 -11.24 -38.52 17.70
N GLY A 205 -10.49 -39.54 17.31
CA GLY A 205 -10.15 -39.84 15.93
C GLY A 205 -9.29 -38.78 15.25
N ASP A 206 -9.12 -38.95 13.93
CA ASP A 206 -8.25 -38.08 13.13
C ASP A 206 -8.82 -36.65 13.01
N GLU A 207 -10.14 -36.51 12.89
CA GLU A 207 -10.80 -35.21 12.86
C GLU A 207 -10.65 -34.48 14.21
N GLY A 208 -10.93 -35.17 15.33
CA GLY A 208 -10.78 -34.59 16.66
C GLY A 208 -9.35 -34.14 16.94
N ARG A 209 -8.36 -34.95 16.56
CA ARG A 209 -6.93 -34.56 16.68
C ARG A 209 -6.64 -33.29 15.90
N LYS A 210 -7.07 -33.22 14.64
CA LYS A 210 -6.88 -32.04 13.78
C LYS A 210 -7.55 -30.80 14.36
N LYS A 211 -8.79 -30.93 14.87
CA LYS A 211 -9.51 -29.84 15.56
C LYS A 211 -8.73 -29.32 16.77
N ALA A 212 -8.32 -30.20 17.68
CA ALA A 212 -7.59 -29.83 18.88
C ALA A 212 -6.26 -29.13 18.52
N ARG A 213 -5.52 -29.69 17.56
CA ARG A 213 -4.26 -29.12 17.07
C ARG A 213 -4.46 -27.73 16.46
N THR A 214 -5.43 -27.56 15.55
CA THR A 214 -5.64 -26.27 14.91
C THR A 214 -6.18 -25.24 15.90
N ALA A 215 -7.01 -25.61 16.87
CA ALA A 215 -7.42 -24.70 17.95
C ALA A 215 -6.21 -24.18 18.77
N VAL A 216 -5.24 -25.05 19.07
CA VAL A 216 -3.98 -24.63 19.74
C VAL A 216 -3.16 -23.69 18.85
N ILE A 217 -3.06 -23.98 17.55
CA ILE A 217 -2.35 -23.10 16.60
C ILE A 217 -3.01 -21.72 16.56
N CYS A 218 -4.35 -21.65 16.42
CA CYS A 218 -5.07 -20.39 16.43
C CYS A 218 -4.80 -19.59 17.69
N LEU A 219 -4.74 -20.24 18.84
CA LEU A 219 -4.37 -19.58 20.09
C LEU A 219 -2.93 -19.08 20.00
N LEU A 220 -1.93 -19.95 19.82
CA LEU A 220 -0.51 -19.59 19.83
C LEU A 220 -0.11 -18.51 18.81
N GLU A 221 -0.70 -18.52 17.62
CA GLU A 221 -0.37 -17.61 16.51
C GLU A 221 -1.37 -16.45 16.34
N ARG A 222 -2.30 -16.26 17.30
CA ARG A 222 -3.30 -15.18 17.20
C ARG A 222 -2.65 -13.81 17.05
N ASP A 223 -3.27 -12.97 16.23
CA ASP A 223 -2.93 -11.56 16.13
C ASP A 223 -3.65 -10.74 17.22
N GLY A 224 -2.92 -9.76 17.77
CA GLY A 224 -3.48 -8.78 18.69
C GLY A 224 -4.46 -7.85 17.99
N LEU A 225 -5.45 -7.36 18.74
CA LEU A 225 -6.44 -6.38 18.30
C LEU A 225 -6.19 -4.97 18.85
N LEU A 226 -5.17 -4.74 19.68
CA LEU A 226 -4.91 -3.44 20.34
C LEU A 226 -4.92 -2.24 19.38
N LEU A 227 -4.38 -2.41 18.16
CA LEU A 227 -4.36 -1.35 17.14
C LEU A 227 -5.66 -1.22 16.33
N ARG A 228 -6.62 -2.12 16.54
CA ARG A 228 -7.89 -2.18 15.80
C ARG A 228 -9.10 -1.90 16.67
N VAL A 229 -9.05 -2.18 17.97
CA VAL A 229 -10.20 -1.98 18.88
C VAL A 229 -10.68 -0.53 18.94
N GLY A 230 -9.81 0.44 18.61
CA GLY A 230 -10.20 1.83 18.45
C GLY A 230 -11.22 2.10 17.35
N ASP A 231 -11.41 1.17 16.40
CA ASP A 231 -12.40 1.28 15.32
C ASP A 231 -13.76 0.67 15.65
N ILE A 232 -13.90 -0.02 16.79
CA ILE A 232 -15.17 -0.60 17.22
C ILE A 232 -16.12 0.52 17.66
N GLN A 233 -17.28 0.59 16.99
CA GLN A 233 -18.26 1.68 17.18
C GLN A 233 -19.41 1.31 18.11
N CYS A 234 -19.74 0.02 18.20
CA CYS A 234 -20.83 -0.46 19.05
C CYS A 234 -20.45 -0.40 20.54
N PRO A 235 -21.43 -0.30 21.46
CA PRO A 235 -21.21 -0.46 22.89
C PRO A 235 -20.40 -1.72 23.25
N VAL A 236 -19.55 -1.59 24.26
CA VAL A 236 -18.66 -2.63 24.78
C VAL A 236 -18.87 -2.74 26.28
N HIS A 237 -19.47 -3.85 26.73
CA HIS A 237 -19.56 -4.18 28.15
C HIS A 237 -18.63 -5.35 28.43
N TRP A 238 -17.43 -5.06 28.92
CA TRP A 238 -16.44 -6.05 29.26
C TRP A 238 -16.65 -6.50 30.70
N LEU A 239 -16.87 -7.79 30.95
CA LEU A 239 -16.91 -8.35 32.30
C LEU A 239 -15.65 -9.16 32.57
N HIS A 240 -15.03 -8.96 33.73
CA HIS A 240 -13.75 -9.61 34.06
C HIS A 240 -13.72 -10.12 35.49
N GLY A 241 -13.34 -11.38 35.67
CA GLY A 241 -13.29 -12.01 37.00
C GLY A 241 -12.07 -11.53 37.79
N THR A 242 -12.23 -11.27 39.10
CA THR A 242 -11.08 -10.89 39.95
C THR A 242 -10.14 -12.07 40.23
N GLU A 243 -10.60 -13.30 40.00
CA GLU A 243 -9.84 -14.55 40.15
C GLU A 243 -9.58 -15.24 38.80
N ASP A 244 -9.62 -14.49 37.69
CA ASP A 244 -9.27 -15.01 36.37
C ASP A 244 -7.78 -15.41 36.33
N ALA A 245 -7.52 -16.71 36.16
CA ALA A 245 -6.17 -17.28 36.16
C ALA A 245 -5.41 -17.08 34.83
N VAL A 246 -6.08 -16.60 33.80
CA VAL A 246 -5.56 -16.49 32.43
C VAL A 246 -5.26 -15.03 32.09
N TYR A 247 -6.18 -14.12 32.42
CA TYR A 247 -6.09 -12.70 32.10
C TYR A 247 -6.20 -11.82 33.32
N SER A 248 -5.28 -10.87 33.46
CA SER A 248 -5.31 -9.95 34.60
C SER A 248 -6.35 -8.85 34.45
N THR A 249 -6.93 -8.46 35.57
CA THR A 249 -7.85 -7.31 35.66
C THR A 249 -7.16 -6.00 35.28
N GLN A 250 -5.85 -5.88 35.52
CA GLN A 250 -5.06 -4.73 35.10
C GLN A 250 -5.08 -4.57 33.57
N VAL A 251 -4.84 -5.65 32.83
CA VAL A 251 -4.81 -5.61 31.37
C VAL A 251 -6.19 -5.24 30.81
N ALA A 252 -7.27 -5.79 31.38
CA ALA A 252 -8.63 -5.40 31.00
C ALA A 252 -8.91 -3.91 31.26
N ALA A 253 -8.45 -3.37 32.40
CA ALA A 253 -8.61 -1.95 32.77
C ALA A 253 -7.85 -0.99 31.86
N GLU A 254 -6.68 -1.39 31.36
CA GLU A 254 -5.93 -0.61 30.38
C GLU A 254 -6.55 -0.70 28.99
N GLN A 255 -6.91 -1.91 28.54
CA GLN A 255 -7.37 -2.14 27.17
C GLN A 255 -8.77 -1.61 26.90
N ILE A 256 -9.66 -1.54 27.90
CA ILE A 256 -10.99 -0.94 27.72
C ILE A 256 -10.91 0.53 27.30
N GLN A 257 -9.84 1.24 27.66
CA GLN A 257 -9.62 2.64 27.26
C GLN A 257 -9.29 2.79 25.77
N LEU A 258 -8.90 1.71 25.09
CA LEU A 258 -8.53 1.74 23.68
C LEU A 258 -9.75 1.76 22.74
N PHE A 259 -10.96 1.49 23.25
CA PHE A 259 -12.21 1.51 22.47
C PHE A 259 -12.72 2.94 22.26
N VAL A 260 -11.87 3.81 21.73
CA VAL A 260 -12.07 5.27 21.67
C VAL A 260 -13.24 5.72 20.78
N ARG A 261 -13.66 4.90 19.82
CA ARG A 261 -14.85 5.17 18.97
C ARG A 261 -16.11 4.44 19.43
N SER A 262 -16.04 3.65 20.50
CA SER A 262 -17.21 2.98 21.04
C SER A 262 -18.18 4.02 21.60
N ARG A 263 -19.48 3.81 21.35
CA ARG A 263 -20.55 4.63 21.96
C ARG A 263 -20.55 4.54 23.48
N GLU A 264 -20.10 3.42 24.03
CA GLU A 264 -19.97 3.18 25.46
C GLU A 264 -18.95 2.07 25.68
N ALA A 265 -17.90 2.32 26.45
CA ALA A 265 -16.93 1.30 26.85
C ALA A 265 -16.94 1.18 28.38
N LYS A 266 -17.40 0.04 28.90
CA LYS A 266 -17.55 -0.21 30.33
C LYS A 266 -16.85 -1.51 30.71
N LEU A 267 -15.95 -1.44 31.69
CA LEU A 267 -15.39 -2.61 32.36
C LEU A 267 -16.15 -2.88 33.66
N VAL A 268 -16.55 -4.13 33.88
CA VAL A 268 -17.28 -4.59 35.06
C VAL A 268 -16.48 -5.71 35.73
N PRO A 269 -15.74 -5.42 36.81
CA PRO A 269 -15.09 -6.46 37.59
C PRO A 269 -16.13 -7.31 38.33
N ILE A 270 -15.95 -8.63 38.32
CA ILE A 270 -16.81 -9.60 39.01
C ILE A 270 -16.00 -10.24 40.13
N GLU A 271 -16.33 -9.86 41.37
CA GLU A 271 -15.64 -10.35 42.56
C GLU A 271 -15.78 -11.88 42.71
N GLY A 272 -14.67 -12.57 42.97
CA GLY A 272 -14.59 -14.03 43.02
C GLY A 272 -14.87 -14.73 41.68
N GLY A 273 -14.95 -13.97 40.59
CA GLY A 273 -15.22 -14.51 39.26
C GLY A 273 -13.99 -15.20 38.67
N ALA A 274 -14.17 -16.43 38.17
CA ALA A 274 -13.14 -17.15 37.42
C ALA A 274 -13.18 -16.82 35.93
N HIS A 275 -12.37 -17.52 35.14
CA HIS A 275 -12.20 -17.26 33.71
C HIS A 275 -13.48 -17.53 32.89
N TYR A 276 -14.22 -18.61 33.17
CA TYR A 276 -15.49 -18.93 32.51
C TYR A 276 -16.68 -18.24 33.20
N LEU A 277 -16.65 -16.91 33.25
CA LEU A 277 -17.62 -16.07 33.96
C LEU A 277 -19.08 -16.41 33.67
N ASN A 278 -19.41 -16.74 32.43
CA ASN A 278 -20.79 -17.07 32.07
C ASN A 278 -21.30 -18.35 32.75
N ALA A 279 -20.40 -19.25 33.15
CA ALA A 279 -20.74 -20.47 33.88
C ALA A 279 -20.54 -20.33 35.40
N THR A 280 -19.52 -19.60 35.86
CA THR A 280 -19.24 -19.43 37.29
C THR A 280 -20.07 -18.32 37.95
N ASN A 281 -20.40 -17.27 37.20
CA ASN A 281 -21.14 -16.10 37.67
C ASN A 281 -22.32 -15.77 36.73
N PRO A 282 -23.20 -16.75 36.42
CA PRO A 282 -24.22 -16.60 35.40
C PRO A 282 -25.19 -15.46 35.71
N ARG A 283 -25.55 -15.24 36.98
CA ARG A 283 -26.49 -14.17 37.36
C ARG A 283 -26.00 -12.79 36.94
N GLN A 284 -24.74 -12.48 37.24
CA GLN A 284 -24.13 -11.19 36.90
C GLN A 284 -23.99 -11.01 35.39
N VAL A 285 -23.59 -12.07 34.67
CA VAL A 285 -23.48 -12.04 33.21
C VAL A 285 -24.85 -11.84 32.56
N ASN A 286 -25.86 -12.58 33.01
CA ASN A 286 -27.23 -12.48 32.49
C ASN A 286 -27.83 -11.10 32.73
N GLN A 287 -27.63 -10.53 33.92
CA GLN A 287 -28.06 -9.17 34.23
C GLN A 287 -27.37 -8.14 33.34
N ALA A 288 -26.05 -8.21 33.18
CA ALA A 288 -25.32 -7.28 32.32
C ALA A 288 -25.77 -7.38 30.85
N LEU A 289 -26.09 -8.59 30.39
CA LEU A 289 -26.58 -8.81 29.02
C LEU A 289 -27.97 -8.21 28.83
N LEU A 290 -28.88 -8.38 29.80
CA LEU A 290 -30.18 -7.71 29.82
C LEU A 290 -30.04 -6.20 29.82
N GLU A 291 -29.13 -5.65 30.65
CA GLU A 291 -28.86 -4.21 30.71
C GLU A 291 -28.42 -3.67 29.35
N MET A 292 -27.47 -4.34 28.68
CA MET A 292 -27.00 -3.93 27.35
C MET A 292 -28.14 -3.94 26.32
N VAL A 293 -28.89 -5.04 26.25
CA VAL A 293 -29.95 -5.20 25.25
C VAL A 293 -31.12 -4.24 25.49
N ASN A 294 -31.49 -3.99 26.75
CA ASN A 294 -32.57 -3.06 27.09
C ASN A 294 -32.17 -1.59 26.87
N LYS A 295 -30.90 -1.25 27.08
CA LYS A 295 -30.39 0.11 26.94
C LYS A 295 -30.17 0.52 25.48
N HIS A 296 -29.71 -0.41 24.64
CA HIS A 296 -29.32 -0.10 23.27
C HIS A 296 -30.40 -0.50 22.28
N ARG A 297 -30.82 0.48 21.46
CA ARG A 297 -31.93 0.35 20.53
C ARG A 297 -31.70 -0.77 19.51
N TRP A 298 -32.65 -1.69 19.43
CA TRP A 298 -32.79 -2.66 18.35
C TRP A 298 -34.01 -2.23 17.51
N ASP A 299 -33.79 -1.87 16.25
CA ASP A 299 -34.83 -1.28 15.39
C ASP A 299 -35.81 -2.33 14.79
N GLY A 300 -35.79 -3.56 15.29
CA GLY A 300 -36.64 -4.65 14.82
C GLY A 300 -36.25 -5.19 13.44
N ALA A 301 -37.04 -6.14 12.92
CA ALA A 301 -36.81 -6.73 11.59
C ALA A 301 -37.07 -5.77 10.40
N ASN A 302 -37.68 -4.60 10.67
CA ASN A 302 -38.21 -3.62 9.71
C ASN A 302 -37.33 -2.37 9.50
N ALA A 303 -36.09 -2.34 10.01
CA ALA A 303 -35.17 -1.28 9.63
C ALA A 303 -34.93 -1.32 8.11
N ASP A 304 -35.37 -0.27 7.39
CA ASP A 304 -35.10 -0.03 5.98
C ASP A 304 -33.61 0.18 5.79
N PHE A 305 -32.88 -0.93 5.70
CA PHE A 305 -31.52 -0.92 5.21
C PHE A 305 -31.56 -1.01 3.70
N HIS A 306 -30.70 -0.22 3.05
CA HIS A 306 -30.14 -0.61 1.78
C HIS A 306 -29.51 -1.99 1.96
N ILE A 307 -30.29 -3.02 1.67
CA ILE A 307 -29.80 -4.36 1.44
C ILE A 307 -28.81 -4.17 0.31
N TYR A 308 -27.51 -4.12 0.61
CA TYR A 308 -26.52 -4.59 -0.35
C TYR A 308 -26.99 -6.00 -0.69
N HIS A 309 -27.64 -6.13 -1.85
CA HIS A 309 -28.30 -7.35 -2.28
C HIS A 309 -27.52 -8.55 -1.76
N ALA A 310 -28.20 -9.36 -0.96
CA ALA A 310 -27.81 -10.73 -0.72
C ALA A 310 -27.84 -11.43 -2.08
N GLY A 311 -26.79 -11.22 -2.88
CA GLY A 311 -26.36 -12.23 -3.82
C GLY A 311 -26.07 -13.50 -2.99
N PRO A 312 -26.30 -14.69 -3.56
CA PRO A 312 -26.08 -15.93 -2.84
C PRO A 312 -24.69 -15.89 -2.23
N TRP A 313 -24.57 -16.28 -0.95
CA TRP A 313 -23.30 -16.31 -0.23
C TRP A 313 -22.24 -17.20 -0.92
N SER A 314 -22.61 -17.96 -1.96
CA SER A 314 -21.69 -18.60 -2.91
C SER A 314 -20.90 -17.63 -3.79
N ASN A 315 -21.27 -16.35 -3.83
CA ASN A 315 -20.62 -15.29 -4.61
C ASN A 315 -20.06 -14.16 -3.73
N ARG A 316 -20.31 -14.22 -2.40
CA ARG A 316 -19.43 -13.61 -1.40
C ARG A 316 -18.38 -14.65 -1.06
N SER A 317 -17.38 -14.75 -1.94
CA SER A 317 -16.05 -14.91 -1.41
C SER A 317 -15.90 -13.94 -0.24
N VAL A 318 -15.13 -14.30 0.78
CA VAL A 318 -14.33 -13.35 1.56
C VAL A 318 -14.03 -12.13 0.67
N PRO A 319 -13.94 -10.87 1.16
CA PRO A 319 -13.02 -9.98 0.47
C PRO A 319 -11.65 -10.69 0.54
N PHE A 320 -11.40 -11.63 -0.38
CA PHE A 320 -10.16 -11.66 -1.11
C PHE A 320 -10.00 -10.19 -1.41
N ASP A 321 -9.02 -9.57 -0.79
CA ASP A 321 -8.64 -8.20 -1.03
C ASP A 321 -8.29 -8.09 -2.52
N ARG A 322 -9.28 -8.15 -3.43
CA ARG A 322 -9.04 -8.29 -4.85
C ARG A 322 -8.44 -6.97 -5.26
N LEU A 323 -7.16 -6.96 -5.53
CA LEU A 323 -6.45 -5.76 -5.93
C LEU A 323 -6.75 -5.41 -7.39
N GLN A 324 -7.40 -6.30 -8.14
CA GLN A 324 -7.76 -6.11 -9.54
C GLN A 324 -8.48 -4.78 -9.84
N PRO A 325 -9.52 -4.35 -9.09
CA PRO A 325 -10.18 -3.07 -9.35
C PRO A 325 -9.27 -1.89 -9.03
N TRP A 326 -8.47 -1.97 -7.97
CA TRP A 326 -7.50 -0.92 -7.62
C TRP A 326 -6.40 -0.80 -8.68
N VAL A 327 -5.79 -1.92 -9.10
CA VAL A 327 -4.75 -1.95 -10.15
C VAL A 327 -5.32 -1.39 -11.45
N SER A 328 -6.52 -1.83 -11.86
CA SER A 328 -7.14 -1.37 -13.10
C SER A 328 -7.50 0.11 -13.06
N ALA A 329 -8.20 0.56 -12.02
CA ALA A 329 -8.62 1.95 -11.89
C ALA A 329 -7.42 2.90 -11.81
N THR A 330 -6.40 2.54 -11.01
CA THR A 330 -5.17 3.32 -10.88
C THR A 330 -4.44 3.40 -12.21
N THR A 331 -4.22 2.26 -12.88
CA THR A 331 -3.52 2.18 -14.17
C THR A 331 -4.22 3.01 -15.25
N ILE A 332 -5.55 2.93 -15.34
CA ILE A 332 -6.35 3.73 -16.29
C ILE A 332 -6.17 5.22 -15.99
N ALA A 333 -6.39 5.63 -14.73
CA ALA A 333 -6.36 7.04 -14.35
C ALA A 333 -5.01 7.69 -14.65
N VAL A 334 -3.89 7.05 -14.26
CA VAL A 334 -2.55 7.60 -14.48
C VAL A 334 -2.13 7.57 -15.95
N THR A 335 -2.53 6.54 -16.70
CA THR A 335 -2.25 6.46 -18.14
C THR A 335 -3.00 7.54 -18.93
N VAL A 336 -4.26 7.79 -18.60
CA VAL A 336 -5.05 8.88 -19.20
C VAL A 336 -4.40 10.22 -18.90
N LEU A 337 -3.96 10.44 -17.65
CA LEU A 337 -3.26 11.66 -17.27
C LEU A 337 -1.96 11.86 -18.08
N ALA A 338 -1.15 10.81 -18.22
CA ALA A 338 0.07 10.86 -19.02
C ALA A 338 -0.21 11.13 -20.50
N PHE A 339 -1.23 10.48 -21.07
CA PHE A 339 -1.64 10.70 -22.46
C PHE A 339 -2.06 12.16 -22.70
N VAL A 340 -2.91 12.71 -21.82
CA VAL A 340 -3.33 14.10 -21.87
C VAL A 340 -2.13 15.05 -21.79
N ALA A 341 -1.17 14.77 -20.90
CA ALA A 341 0.04 15.59 -20.78
C ALA A 341 0.87 15.62 -22.07
N VAL A 342 1.02 14.47 -22.76
CA VAL A 342 1.71 14.38 -24.06
C VAL A 342 0.94 15.14 -25.14
N CYS A 343 -0.38 14.97 -25.23
CA CYS A 343 -1.21 15.73 -26.18
C CYS A 343 -1.10 17.24 -25.96
N LEU A 344 -1.13 17.70 -24.70
CA LEU A 344 -0.97 19.12 -24.39
C LEU A 344 0.43 19.64 -24.74
N ARG A 345 1.48 18.82 -24.60
CA ARG A 345 2.84 19.17 -25.06
C ARG A 345 2.89 19.38 -26.57
N LEU A 346 2.30 18.46 -27.35
CA LEU A 346 2.25 18.59 -28.82
C LEU A 346 1.43 19.81 -29.24
N LEU A 347 0.29 20.06 -28.58
CA LEU A 347 -0.51 21.26 -28.82
C LEU A 347 0.27 22.54 -28.52
N ALA A 348 1.02 22.59 -27.40
CA ALA A 348 1.87 23.73 -27.08
C ALA A 348 2.92 24.00 -28.16
N ARG A 349 3.52 22.94 -28.74
CA ARG A 349 4.47 23.04 -29.85
C ARG A 349 3.82 23.55 -31.13
N TYR A 350 2.64 23.02 -31.46
CA TYR A 350 1.85 23.42 -32.61
C TYR A 350 1.48 24.91 -32.57
N GLU A 351 0.92 25.36 -31.44
CA GLU A 351 0.55 26.77 -31.21
C GLU A 351 1.73 27.73 -31.32
N ARG A 352 2.91 27.29 -30.84
CA ARG A 352 4.15 28.06 -30.93
C ARG A 352 4.84 27.95 -32.29
N LYS A 353 4.27 27.18 -33.23
CA LYS A 353 4.85 26.87 -34.55
C LYS A 353 6.29 26.35 -34.46
N GLN A 354 6.58 25.60 -33.40
CA GLN A 354 7.90 25.02 -33.17
C GLN A 354 7.99 23.62 -33.78
N ALA A 355 9.07 23.33 -34.48
CA ALA A 355 9.35 21.98 -34.94
C ALA A 355 9.55 21.03 -33.76
N LEU A 356 9.09 19.79 -33.92
CA LEU A 356 9.35 18.70 -32.96
C LEU A 356 10.84 18.41 -32.93
N TRP A 357 11.37 18.25 -31.73
CA TRP A 357 12.79 17.95 -31.52
C TRP A 357 12.95 16.58 -30.86
N TRP A 358 14.20 16.13 -30.67
CA TRP A 358 14.46 14.78 -30.16
C TRP A 358 13.84 14.51 -28.79
N ASP A 359 13.67 15.53 -27.94
CA ASP A 359 12.95 15.40 -26.67
C ASP A 359 11.48 15.01 -26.86
N ASP A 360 10.83 15.56 -27.89
CA ASP A 360 9.42 15.31 -28.20
C ASP A 360 9.23 13.90 -28.82
N TRP A 361 10.18 13.43 -29.63
CA TRP A 361 10.14 12.07 -30.17
C TRP A 361 10.37 11.00 -29.10
N MET A 362 11.29 11.24 -28.16
CA MET A 362 11.58 10.30 -27.08
C MET A 362 10.40 10.17 -26.10
N ILE A 363 9.66 11.26 -25.83
CA ILE A 363 8.47 11.17 -24.97
C ILE A 363 7.30 10.49 -25.68
N LEU A 364 7.15 10.67 -26.99
CA LEU A 364 6.19 9.92 -27.80
C LEU A 364 6.50 8.41 -27.76
N TRP A 365 7.78 8.06 -27.88
CA TRP A 365 8.20 6.66 -27.74
C TRP A 365 7.94 6.10 -26.35
N SER A 366 8.23 6.88 -25.31
CA SER A 366 7.88 6.51 -23.94
C SER A 366 6.38 6.24 -23.81
N MET A 367 5.52 7.14 -24.30
CA MET A 367 4.07 6.95 -24.22
C MET A 367 3.59 5.70 -24.97
N ALA A 368 4.15 5.41 -26.14
CA ALA A 368 3.83 4.18 -26.87
C ALA A 368 4.22 2.93 -26.06
N TRP A 369 5.42 2.90 -25.47
CA TRP A 369 5.84 1.82 -24.58
C TRP A 369 4.96 1.71 -23.33
N ASN A 370 4.51 2.85 -22.79
CA ASN A 370 3.61 2.88 -21.64
C ASN A 370 2.28 2.16 -21.95
N ILE A 371 1.69 2.41 -23.12
CA ILE A 371 0.47 1.73 -23.57
C ILE A 371 0.69 0.22 -23.71
N VAL A 372 1.83 -0.21 -24.26
CA VAL A 372 2.15 -1.63 -24.39
C VAL A 372 2.27 -2.31 -23.02
N VAL A 373 3.00 -1.70 -22.07
CA VAL A 373 3.12 -2.23 -20.70
C VAL A 373 1.76 -2.31 -20.03
N VAL A 374 0.94 -1.27 -20.15
CA VAL A 374 -0.44 -1.25 -19.62
C VAL A 374 -1.30 -2.37 -20.24
N GLY A 375 -1.12 -2.67 -21.53
CA GLY A 375 -1.75 -3.82 -22.17
C GLY A 375 -1.37 -5.16 -21.52
N PHE A 376 -0.08 -5.35 -21.21
CA PHE A 376 0.38 -6.52 -20.44
C PHE A 376 -0.15 -6.53 -19.01
N ILE A 377 -0.27 -5.38 -18.34
CA ILE A 377 -0.89 -5.27 -17.01
C ILE A 377 -2.33 -5.78 -17.06
N PHE A 378 -3.13 -5.35 -18.03
CA PHE A 378 -4.50 -5.86 -18.18
C PHE A 378 -4.54 -7.34 -18.54
N ALA A 379 -3.61 -7.83 -19.37
CA ALA A 379 -3.50 -9.26 -19.66
C ALA A 379 -3.19 -10.07 -18.39
N MET A 380 -2.29 -9.58 -17.53
CA MET A 380 -1.99 -10.20 -16.23
C MET A 380 -3.18 -10.14 -15.28
N VAL A 381 -3.87 -9.01 -15.17
CA VAL A 381 -5.10 -8.87 -14.37
C VAL A 381 -6.16 -9.86 -14.83
N ARG A 382 -6.34 -10.02 -16.15
CA ARG A 382 -7.27 -11.00 -16.73
C ARG A 382 -6.85 -12.44 -16.43
N ALA A 383 -5.56 -12.72 -16.40
CA ALA A 383 -5.00 -14.02 -16.02
C ALA A 383 -4.95 -14.25 -14.50
N GLY A 384 -5.49 -13.34 -13.68
CA GLY A 384 -5.63 -13.55 -12.24
C GLY A 384 -4.67 -12.76 -11.34
N MET A 385 -3.83 -11.88 -11.88
CA MET A 385 -3.02 -10.97 -11.06
C MET A 385 -3.91 -10.10 -10.16
N GLY A 386 -3.57 -9.99 -8.88
CA GLY A 386 -4.40 -9.35 -7.86
C GLY A 386 -5.41 -10.28 -7.18
N LEU A 387 -5.37 -11.57 -7.48
CA LEU A 387 -6.02 -12.66 -6.76
C LEU A 387 -4.95 -13.54 -6.08
N HIS A 388 -5.30 -14.16 -4.96
CA HIS A 388 -4.41 -15.10 -4.26
C HIS A 388 -4.05 -16.27 -5.16
N ALA A 389 -2.76 -16.63 -5.23
CA ALA A 389 -2.24 -17.70 -6.08
C ALA A 389 -2.93 -19.05 -5.82
N ALA A 390 -3.38 -19.30 -4.58
CA ALA A 390 -4.15 -20.49 -4.20
C ALA A 390 -5.52 -20.61 -4.88
N THR A 391 -6.06 -19.50 -5.40
CA THR A 391 -7.37 -19.45 -6.07
C THR A 391 -7.28 -19.58 -7.60
N LEU A 392 -6.06 -19.60 -8.14
CA LEU A 392 -5.81 -19.63 -9.59
C LEU A 392 -5.46 -21.03 -10.08
N PRO A 393 -5.95 -21.43 -11.27
CA PRO A 393 -5.41 -22.58 -11.99
C PRO A 393 -3.89 -22.45 -12.16
N PRO A 394 -3.10 -23.53 -12.03
CA PRO A 394 -1.64 -23.48 -12.20
C PRO A 394 -1.19 -22.92 -13.55
N GLU A 395 -1.98 -23.14 -14.59
CA GLU A 395 -1.78 -22.61 -15.95
C GLU A 395 -1.84 -21.07 -16.02
N ASP A 396 -2.75 -20.47 -15.26
CA ASP A 396 -2.93 -19.01 -15.18
C ASP A 396 -1.78 -18.35 -14.41
N VAL A 397 -1.31 -19.00 -13.33
CA VAL A 397 -0.12 -18.54 -12.58
C VAL A 397 1.13 -18.52 -13.48
N VAL A 398 1.28 -19.54 -14.33
CA VAL A 398 2.38 -19.60 -15.32
C VAL A 398 2.23 -18.51 -16.38
N LEU A 399 1.00 -18.23 -16.81
CA LEU A 399 0.73 -17.16 -17.78
C LEU A 399 1.05 -15.77 -17.22
N VAL A 400 0.65 -15.51 -15.97
CA VAL A 400 1.00 -14.28 -15.23
C VAL A 400 2.52 -14.12 -15.12
N ALA A 401 3.24 -15.18 -14.74
CA ALA A 401 4.70 -15.13 -14.63
C ALA A 401 5.39 -14.81 -15.98
N LYS A 402 4.89 -15.38 -17.09
CA LYS A 402 5.41 -15.09 -18.43
C LYS A 402 5.20 -13.63 -18.83
N PHE A 403 3.99 -13.11 -18.62
CA PHE A 403 3.69 -11.72 -18.92
C PHE A 403 4.47 -10.74 -18.04
N LEU A 404 4.70 -11.09 -16.77
CA LEU A 404 5.46 -10.26 -15.84
C LEU A 404 6.89 -10.02 -16.32
N VAL A 405 7.59 -11.05 -16.80
CA VAL A 405 8.96 -10.90 -17.34
C VAL A 405 8.99 -9.94 -18.53
N VAL A 406 8.03 -10.09 -19.44
CA VAL A 406 7.94 -9.22 -20.63
C VAL A 406 7.61 -7.79 -20.21
N ALA A 407 6.65 -7.61 -19.30
CA ALA A 407 6.25 -6.31 -18.77
C ALA A 407 7.41 -5.60 -18.07
N GLU A 408 8.22 -6.31 -17.28
CA GLU A 408 9.37 -5.75 -16.56
C GLU A 408 10.45 -5.22 -17.53
N ILE A 409 10.76 -5.97 -18.59
CA ILE A 409 11.72 -5.51 -19.62
C ILE A 409 11.18 -4.23 -20.27
N LEU A 410 9.93 -4.24 -20.72
CA LEU A 410 9.30 -3.09 -21.38
C LEU A 410 9.22 -1.87 -20.45
N TYR A 411 8.96 -2.08 -19.16
CA TYR A 411 8.96 -1.04 -18.14
C TYR A 411 10.32 -0.34 -18.04
N VAL A 412 11.42 -1.08 -17.97
CA VAL A 412 12.76 -0.49 -17.86
C VAL A 412 13.08 0.37 -19.09
N PHE A 413 12.70 -0.09 -20.30
CA PHE A 413 12.85 0.71 -21.51
C PHE A 413 12.01 1.99 -21.48
N ASN A 414 10.77 1.93 -20.99
CA ASN A 414 9.93 3.12 -20.82
C ASN A 414 10.60 4.18 -19.93
N LEU A 415 11.19 3.77 -18.81
CA LEU A 415 11.93 4.68 -17.93
C LEU A 415 13.11 5.34 -18.66
N VAL A 416 13.86 4.58 -19.45
CA VAL A 416 14.98 5.13 -20.22
C VAL A 416 14.52 6.17 -21.23
N TRP A 417 13.48 5.90 -22.01
CA TRP A 417 12.94 6.86 -22.99
C TRP A 417 12.48 8.16 -22.31
N THR A 418 11.83 8.04 -21.16
CA THR A 418 11.39 9.19 -20.35
C THR A 418 12.59 10.01 -19.85
N LYS A 419 13.61 9.35 -19.29
CA LYS A 419 14.83 10.01 -18.79
C LYS A 419 15.61 10.71 -19.89
N ILE A 420 15.76 10.05 -21.04
CA ILE A 420 16.43 10.64 -22.21
C ILE A 420 15.65 11.86 -22.72
N SER A 421 14.32 11.81 -22.78
CA SER A 421 13.51 12.98 -23.14
C SER A 421 13.74 14.17 -22.21
N ILE A 422 13.75 13.96 -20.89
CA ILE A 422 14.04 15.00 -19.90
C ILE A 422 15.46 15.56 -20.08
N LEU A 423 16.46 14.68 -20.24
CA LEU A 423 17.86 15.08 -20.41
C LEU A 423 18.09 15.86 -21.71
N LEU A 424 17.43 15.49 -22.81
CA LEU A 424 17.47 16.22 -24.08
C LEU A 424 16.77 17.58 -23.99
N MET A 425 15.64 17.65 -23.29
CA MET A 425 14.97 18.92 -23.01
C MET A 425 15.87 19.84 -22.17
N TYR A 426 16.51 19.29 -21.14
CA TYR A 426 17.50 19.99 -20.32
C TYR A 426 18.69 20.47 -21.16
N TYR A 427 19.23 19.61 -22.03
CA TYR A 427 20.30 19.95 -22.96
C TYR A 427 19.94 21.13 -23.89
N ARG A 428 18.66 21.20 -24.31
CA ARG A 428 18.13 22.28 -25.14
C ARG A 428 17.95 23.59 -24.37
N ILE A 429 17.46 23.52 -23.12
CA ILE A 429 17.18 24.70 -22.29
C ILE A 429 18.48 25.35 -21.80
N PHE A 430 19.41 24.56 -21.26
CA PHE A 430 20.62 25.09 -20.63
C PHE A 430 21.80 25.06 -21.60
N ARG A 431 22.37 26.23 -21.91
CA ARG A 431 23.48 26.38 -22.85
C ARG A 431 24.88 26.16 -22.24
N PHE A 432 24.98 25.92 -20.93
CA PHE A 432 26.27 25.79 -20.23
C PHE A 432 27.00 24.48 -20.55
N ALA A 433 28.30 24.55 -20.85
CA ALA A 433 29.12 23.40 -21.24
C ALA A 433 29.16 22.31 -20.14
N HIS A 434 29.26 22.70 -18.87
CA HIS A 434 29.27 21.76 -17.74
C HIS A 434 27.95 20.98 -17.63
N PHE A 435 26.83 21.68 -17.80
CA PHE A 435 25.50 21.07 -17.75
C PHE A 435 25.31 20.04 -18.87
N LYS A 436 25.71 20.39 -20.10
CA LYS A 436 25.67 19.48 -21.26
C LYS A 436 26.53 18.25 -21.04
N LYS A 437 27.72 18.40 -20.45
CA LYS A 437 28.61 17.27 -20.14
C LYS A 437 27.96 16.28 -19.17
N TRP A 438 27.35 16.76 -18.09
CA TRP A 438 26.63 15.90 -17.15
C TRP A 438 25.39 15.25 -17.77
N ALA A 439 24.65 15.97 -18.62
CA ALA A 439 23.51 15.41 -19.32
C ALA A 439 23.93 14.22 -20.21
N TYR A 440 25.06 14.31 -20.92
CA TYR A 440 25.60 13.17 -21.68
C TYR A 440 26.05 12.03 -20.77
N ILE A 441 26.78 12.31 -19.69
CA ILE A 441 27.26 11.28 -18.74
C ILE A 441 26.07 10.48 -18.18
N ILE A 442 25.04 11.17 -17.70
CA ILE A 442 23.84 10.52 -17.14
C ILE A 442 23.09 9.76 -18.24
N SER A 443 22.95 10.32 -19.44
CA SER A 443 22.29 9.63 -20.57
C SER A 443 23.00 8.33 -20.93
N THR A 444 24.33 8.36 -21.07
CA THR A 444 25.14 7.16 -21.36
C THR A 444 25.02 6.13 -20.24
N PHE A 445 25.04 6.56 -18.98
CA PHE A 445 24.84 5.68 -17.84
C PHE A 445 23.48 4.97 -17.90
N VAL A 446 22.40 5.71 -18.15
CA VAL A 446 21.03 5.15 -18.22
C VAL A 446 20.90 4.16 -19.38
N VAL A 447 21.53 4.42 -20.53
CA VAL A 447 21.54 3.50 -21.68
C VAL A 447 22.33 2.21 -21.38
N LEU A 448 23.51 2.33 -20.79
CA LEU A 448 24.30 1.14 -20.39
C LEU A 448 23.55 0.33 -19.32
N TRP A 449 22.90 1.01 -18.39
CA TRP A 449 22.12 0.40 -17.33
C TRP A 449 20.96 -0.46 -17.86
N VAL A 450 20.16 0.03 -18.83
CA VAL A 450 19.06 -0.79 -19.40
C VAL A 450 19.58 -2.02 -20.15
N ILE A 451 20.73 -1.91 -20.82
CA ILE A 451 21.37 -3.07 -21.48
C ILE A 451 21.70 -4.13 -20.43
N CYS A 452 22.38 -3.75 -19.34
CA CYS A 452 22.73 -4.66 -18.26
C CYS A 452 21.50 -5.29 -17.60
N ILE A 453 20.50 -4.49 -17.25
CA ILE A 453 19.26 -4.96 -16.59
C ILE A 453 18.45 -5.87 -17.51
N THR A 454 18.40 -5.59 -18.82
CA THR A 454 17.72 -6.45 -19.79
C THR A 454 18.35 -7.84 -19.82
N PHE A 455 19.68 -7.93 -19.91
CA PHE A 455 20.37 -9.23 -19.86
C PHE A 455 20.13 -9.95 -18.53
N LEU A 456 20.10 -9.21 -17.42
CA LEU A 456 19.84 -9.77 -16.10
C LEU A 456 18.42 -10.37 -16.02
N PHE A 457 17.39 -9.67 -16.51
CA PHE A 457 16.02 -10.21 -16.53
C PHE A 457 15.84 -11.37 -17.50
N VAL A 458 16.46 -11.31 -18.69
CA VAL A 458 16.40 -12.40 -19.68
C VAL A 458 17.08 -13.67 -19.13
N PHE A 459 18.19 -13.52 -18.42
CA PHE A 459 18.96 -14.63 -17.85
C PHE A 459 18.77 -14.82 -16.35
N ILE A 460 17.63 -14.36 -15.79
CA ILE A 460 17.36 -14.45 -14.35
C ILE A 460 17.35 -15.90 -13.85
N CYS A 461 16.96 -16.83 -14.72
CA CYS A 461 17.04 -18.27 -14.52
C CYS A 461 17.70 -18.93 -15.73
N VAL A 462 18.49 -19.98 -15.48
CA VAL A 462 19.08 -20.84 -16.51
C VAL A 462 18.66 -22.29 -16.21
N PRO A 463 17.76 -22.89 -17.01
CA PRO A 463 17.04 -22.31 -18.16
C PRO A 463 15.90 -21.36 -17.72
N VAL A 464 15.50 -20.41 -18.57
CA VAL A 464 14.47 -19.38 -18.23
C VAL A 464 13.13 -20.00 -17.81
N GLN A 465 12.84 -21.20 -18.35
CA GLN A 465 11.68 -22.01 -18.03
C GLN A 465 11.55 -22.35 -16.55
N LYS A 466 12.66 -22.38 -15.82
CA LYS A 466 12.66 -22.64 -14.38
C LYS A 466 11.94 -21.55 -13.58
N LEU A 467 11.79 -20.35 -14.12
CA LEU A 467 11.07 -19.25 -13.46
C LEU A 467 9.59 -19.58 -13.23
N TRP A 468 8.95 -20.25 -14.18
CA TRP A 468 7.54 -20.65 -14.10
C TRP A 468 7.34 -22.14 -13.78
N TYR A 469 8.34 -22.99 -13.97
CA TYR A 469 8.35 -24.39 -13.54
C TYR A 469 9.47 -24.64 -12.51
N PRO A 470 9.23 -24.43 -11.21
CA PRO A 470 10.27 -24.45 -10.19
C PRO A 470 10.94 -25.82 -10.00
N LEU A 471 10.26 -26.91 -10.39
CA LEU A 471 10.76 -28.28 -10.31
C LEU A 471 11.78 -28.62 -11.40
N LEU A 472 11.97 -27.77 -12.43
CA LEU A 472 12.96 -28.01 -13.47
C LEU A 472 14.39 -27.89 -12.92
N PRO A 473 15.34 -28.77 -13.33
CA PRO A 473 16.75 -28.63 -12.97
C PRO A 473 17.33 -27.34 -13.56
N GLY A 474 18.17 -26.65 -12.78
CA GLY A 474 18.76 -25.37 -13.17
C GLY A 474 18.99 -24.44 -11.97
N ARG A 475 19.45 -23.22 -12.23
CA ARG A 475 19.73 -22.18 -11.22
C ARG A 475 19.03 -20.87 -11.54
N CYS A 476 18.62 -20.14 -10.51
CA CYS A 476 18.05 -18.80 -10.63
C CYS A 476 18.80 -17.83 -9.71
N ILE A 477 18.92 -16.58 -10.15
CA ILE A 477 19.41 -15.47 -9.32
C ILE A 477 18.28 -15.07 -8.35
N ASN A 478 18.65 -14.49 -7.19
CA ASN A 478 17.67 -13.97 -6.25
C ASN A 478 16.85 -12.83 -6.90
N GLN A 479 15.57 -13.10 -7.15
CA GLN A 479 14.65 -12.19 -7.85
C GLN A 479 14.39 -10.92 -7.05
N VAL A 480 14.18 -11.05 -5.74
CA VAL A 480 13.92 -9.90 -4.85
C VAL A 480 15.14 -8.98 -4.80
N ALA A 481 16.34 -9.55 -4.64
CA ALA A 481 17.58 -8.76 -4.65
C ALA A 481 17.79 -8.02 -5.99
N THR A 482 17.44 -8.67 -7.10
CA THR A 482 17.49 -8.08 -8.44
C THR A 482 16.52 -6.89 -8.57
N TRP A 483 15.27 -7.06 -8.14
CA TRP A 483 14.27 -5.99 -8.18
C TRP A 483 14.63 -4.82 -7.26
N ILE A 484 15.19 -5.10 -6.08
CA ILE A 484 15.71 -4.06 -5.17
C ILE A 484 16.85 -3.29 -5.85
N ALA A 485 17.80 -3.97 -6.49
CA ALA A 485 18.90 -3.32 -7.21
C ALA A 485 18.40 -2.46 -8.38
N ASN A 486 17.39 -2.94 -9.12
CA ASN A 486 16.72 -2.19 -10.19
C ASN A 486 16.07 -0.90 -9.65
N ALA A 487 15.31 -1.01 -8.55
CA ALA A 487 14.62 0.11 -7.93
C ALA A 487 15.60 1.16 -7.36
N ILE A 488 16.64 0.74 -6.64
CA ILE A 488 17.67 1.65 -6.11
C ILE A 488 18.37 2.40 -7.24
N SER A 489 18.75 1.70 -8.31
CA SER A 489 19.39 2.33 -9.48
C SER A 489 18.47 3.35 -10.16
N THR A 490 17.16 3.07 -10.20
CA THR A 490 16.15 3.97 -10.74
C THR A 490 16.03 5.23 -9.88
N ILE A 491 15.91 5.09 -8.56
CA ILE A 491 15.82 6.22 -7.61
C ILE A 491 17.07 7.11 -7.69
N LEU A 492 18.26 6.51 -7.74
CA LEU A 492 19.52 7.26 -7.81
C LEU A 492 19.64 8.05 -9.11
N THR A 493 19.24 7.46 -10.24
CA THR A 493 19.25 8.16 -11.53
C THR A 493 18.19 9.25 -11.61
N ASP A 494 17.00 9.05 -11.03
CA ASP A 494 15.96 10.07 -10.94
C ASP A 494 16.42 11.27 -10.11
N LEU A 495 17.05 11.00 -8.97
CA LEU A 495 17.61 12.04 -8.11
C LEU A 495 18.74 12.80 -8.82
N ALA A 496 19.62 12.11 -9.55
CA ALA A 496 20.68 12.75 -10.31
C ALA A 496 20.11 13.70 -11.38
N ILE A 497 19.05 13.31 -12.09
CA ILE A 497 18.36 14.15 -13.08
C ILE A 497 17.67 15.34 -12.41
N LEU A 498 16.97 15.10 -11.29
CA LEU A 498 16.23 16.12 -10.54
C LEU A 498 17.16 17.21 -9.97
N LEU A 499 18.31 16.81 -9.44
CA LEU A 499 19.28 17.74 -8.84
C LEU A 499 20.08 18.53 -9.89
N LEU A 500 20.17 18.03 -11.12
CA LEU A 500 21.00 18.60 -12.17
C LEU A 500 20.75 20.11 -12.45
N PRO A 501 19.49 20.60 -12.55
CA PRO A 501 19.22 22.03 -12.78
C PRO A 501 19.15 22.89 -11.50
N ILE A 502 19.15 22.31 -10.30
CA ILE A 502 18.94 23.05 -9.04
C ILE A 502 20.01 24.12 -8.78
N PRO A 503 21.32 23.82 -8.85
CA PRO A 503 22.36 24.81 -8.57
C PRO A 503 22.30 26.05 -9.48
N GLN A 504 21.88 25.86 -10.73
CA GLN A 504 21.80 26.90 -11.75
C GLN A 504 20.55 27.76 -11.54
N VAL A 505 19.44 27.12 -11.18
CA VAL A 505 18.19 27.82 -10.83
C VAL A 505 18.39 28.72 -9.61
N TRP A 506 19.11 28.25 -8.59
CA TRP A 506 19.29 29.00 -7.35
C TRP A 506 20.20 30.24 -7.50
N ARG A 507 21.01 30.28 -8.57
CA ARG A 507 21.84 31.44 -8.90
C ARG A 507 21.11 32.50 -9.73
N LEU A 508 19.88 32.21 -10.18
CA LEU A 508 19.12 33.08 -11.07
C LEU A 508 18.09 33.92 -10.29
N GLN A 509 18.16 35.25 -10.41
CA GLN A 509 17.20 36.18 -9.78
C GLN A 509 15.86 36.20 -10.55
N LEU A 510 14.97 35.26 -10.23
CA LEU A 510 13.65 35.12 -10.87
C LEU A 510 12.55 35.91 -10.15
N ARG A 511 11.53 36.35 -10.89
CA ARG A 511 10.31 36.97 -10.32
C ARG A 511 9.50 35.90 -9.58
N LEU A 512 8.68 36.31 -8.59
CA LEU A 512 7.93 35.37 -7.73
C LEU A 512 7.07 34.35 -8.51
N SER A 513 6.46 34.78 -9.62
CA SER A 513 5.68 33.92 -10.52
C SER A 513 6.52 32.84 -11.21
N GLU A 514 7.74 33.17 -11.62
CA GLU A 514 8.68 32.23 -12.23
C GLU A 514 9.27 31.29 -11.18
N LYS A 515 9.54 31.81 -9.96
CA LYS A 515 9.99 31.02 -8.82
C LYS A 515 8.94 29.98 -8.41
N LEU A 516 7.66 30.35 -8.38
CA LEU A 516 6.55 29.44 -8.08
C LEU A 516 6.36 28.35 -9.16
N ALA A 517 6.40 28.72 -10.44
CA ALA A 517 6.32 27.73 -11.54
C ALA A 517 7.47 26.72 -11.49
N LEU A 518 8.66 27.21 -11.13
CA LEU A 518 9.86 26.42 -10.99
C LEU A 518 9.82 25.51 -9.76
N THR A 519 9.36 26.03 -8.61
CA THR A 519 9.09 25.22 -7.41
C THR A 519 8.06 24.12 -7.70
N PHE A 520 7.00 24.40 -8.47
CA PHE A 520 6.02 23.38 -8.85
C PHE A 520 6.62 22.29 -9.75
N ALA A 521 7.44 22.68 -10.74
CA ALA A 521 8.15 21.73 -11.59
C ALA A 521 9.14 20.84 -10.80
N PHE A 522 9.85 21.42 -9.82
CA PHE A 522 10.71 20.66 -8.91
C PHE A 522 9.92 19.76 -7.96
N GLY A 523 8.77 20.23 -7.47
CA GLY A 523 7.87 19.44 -6.61
C GLY A 523 7.34 18.20 -7.32
N LEU A 524 6.98 18.30 -8.61
CA LEU A 524 6.57 17.11 -9.37
C LEU A 524 7.75 16.17 -9.67
N GLY A 525 8.95 16.71 -9.90
CA GLY A 525 10.16 15.89 -9.99
C GLY A 525 10.45 15.11 -8.72
N PHE A 526 10.19 15.69 -7.55
CA PHE A 526 10.25 14.99 -6.25
C PHE A 526 9.16 13.90 -6.12
N PHE A 527 7.96 14.15 -6.65
CA PHE A 527 6.89 13.14 -6.68
C PHE A 527 7.28 11.89 -7.49
N VAL A 528 8.03 12.04 -8.59
CA VAL A 528 8.55 10.88 -9.35
C VAL A 528 9.48 10.05 -8.47
N VAL A 529 10.45 10.69 -7.80
CA VAL A 529 11.37 10.00 -6.87
C VAL A 529 10.61 9.31 -5.72
N PHE A 530 9.56 9.96 -5.20
CA PHE A 530 8.68 9.36 -4.19
C PHE A 530 7.95 8.13 -4.73
N ALA A 531 7.38 8.18 -5.93
CA ALA A 531 6.71 7.03 -6.55
C ALA A 531 7.68 5.85 -6.72
N SER A 532 8.91 6.11 -7.16
CA SER A 532 9.98 5.10 -7.28
C SER A 532 10.35 4.49 -5.91
N ALA A 533 10.44 5.31 -4.86
CA ALA A 533 10.75 4.86 -3.50
C ALA A 533 9.59 4.08 -2.85
N TYR A 534 8.35 4.49 -3.09
CA TYR A 534 7.19 3.78 -2.58
C TYR A 534 6.99 2.44 -3.30
N ARG A 535 7.25 2.36 -4.61
CA ARG A 535 7.27 1.07 -5.33
C ARG A 535 8.27 0.10 -4.70
N LEU A 536 9.45 0.59 -4.29
CA LEU A 536 10.43 -0.20 -3.55
C LEU A 536 9.92 -0.63 -2.17
N SER A 537 9.20 0.23 -1.43
CA SER A 537 8.65 -0.16 -0.12
C SER A 537 7.60 -1.28 -0.25
N VAL A 538 6.75 -1.17 -1.27
CA VAL A 538 5.73 -2.17 -1.60
C VAL A 538 6.36 -3.52 -1.97
N LEU A 539 7.51 -3.53 -2.64
CA LEU A 539 8.22 -4.75 -2.99
C LEU A 539 8.59 -5.61 -1.76
N PHE A 540 8.78 -5.02 -0.57
CA PHE A 540 9.06 -5.77 0.65
C PHE A 540 7.86 -6.58 1.17
N THR A 541 6.65 -6.36 0.62
CA THR A 541 5.46 -7.17 0.92
C THR A 541 5.35 -8.43 0.04
N TYR A 542 6.31 -8.65 -0.85
CA TYR A 542 6.37 -9.81 -1.73
C TYR A 542 6.49 -11.13 -0.97
N SER A 543 5.63 -12.09 -1.31
CA SER A 543 5.72 -13.48 -0.85
C SER A 543 5.81 -14.45 -2.03
N PRO A 544 6.78 -15.39 -2.04
CA PRO A 544 6.89 -16.39 -3.11
C PRO A 544 5.74 -17.40 -3.12
N THR A 545 5.04 -17.60 -2.00
CA THR A 545 3.89 -18.51 -1.90
C THR A 545 2.60 -17.89 -2.47
N ASP A 546 2.58 -16.57 -2.63
CA ASP A 546 1.41 -15.83 -3.11
C ASP A 546 1.83 -14.67 -4.03
N SER A 547 2.57 -15.02 -5.06
CA SER A 547 3.18 -14.06 -5.98
C SER A 547 2.14 -13.27 -6.79
N SER A 548 1.04 -13.90 -7.20
CA SER A 548 0.00 -13.27 -8.04
C SER A 548 -0.73 -12.13 -7.31
N TYR A 549 -0.90 -12.25 -5.99
CA TYR A 549 -1.54 -11.25 -5.16
C TYR A 549 -0.53 -10.20 -4.66
N THR A 550 0.59 -10.64 -4.09
CA THR A 550 1.57 -9.74 -3.46
C THR A 550 2.34 -8.86 -4.47
N LEU A 551 2.41 -9.26 -5.74
CA LEU A 551 3.01 -8.42 -6.81
C LEU A 551 2.03 -7.41 -7.42
N ALA A 552 0.71 -7.56 -7.22
CA ALA A 552 -0.27 -6.68 -7.83
C ALA A 552 -0.12 -5.19 -7.39
N PRO A 553 0.18 -4.87 -6.12
CA PRO A 553 0.53 -3.52 -5.70
C PRO A 553 1.76 -2.98 -6.43
N THR A 554 2.83 -3.78 -6.55
CA THR A 554 4.06 -3.41 -7.26
C THR A 554 3.76 -3.05 -8.71
N VAL A 555 2.93 -3.84 -9.39
CA VAL A 555 2.51 -3.58 -10.78
C VAL A 555 1.71 -2.29 -10.91
N GLY A 556 0.79 -2.01 -9.98
CA GLY A 556 0.06 -0.74 -9.95
C GLY A 556 0.98 0.46 -9.76
N TRP A 557 1.98 0.35 -8.87
CA TRP A 557 2.98 1.39 -8.66
C TRP A 557 3.96 1.56 -9.81
N THR A 558 4.24 0.50 -10.57
CA THR A 558 4.98 0.60 -11.85
C THR A 558 4.25 1.50 -12.84
N ALA A 559 2.91 1.35 -12.99
CA ALA A 559 2.12 2.22 -13.87
C ALA A 559 2.12 3.69 -13.40
N ILE A 560 2.08 3.92 -12.08
CA ILE A 560 2.18 5.26 -11.48
C ILE A 560 3.54 5.88 -11.79
N GLU A 561 4.64 5.16 -11.55
CA GLU A 561 6.02 5.64 -11.76
C GLU A 561 6.26 6.05 -13.21
N MET A 562 5.91 5.17 -14.17
CA MET A 562 6.04 5.45 -15.60
C MET A 562 5.23 6.69 -16.01
N SER A 563 3.97 6.74 -15.61
CA SER A 563 3.06 7.83 -15.96
C SER A 563 3.48 9.16 -15.33
N ALA A 564 3.91 9.14 -14.06
CA ALA A 564 4.42 10.31 -13.36
C ALA A 564 5.68 10.86 -14.04
N GLY A 565 6.58 9.98 -14.48
CA GLY A 565 7.76 10.35 -15.27
C GLY A 565 7.38 11.07 -16.57
N ILE A 566 6.40 10.54 -17.31
CA ILE A 566 5.93 11.15 -18.57
C ILE A 566 5.30 12.53 -18.33
N VAL A 567 4.43 12.64 -17.31
CA VAL A 567 3.79 13.91 -16.95
C VAL A 567 4.84 14.94 -16.55
N SER A 568 5.82 14.55 -15.74
CA SER A 568 6.94 15.39 -15.32
C SER A 568 7.77 15.90 -16.50
N ALA A 569 8.05 15.03 -17.48
CA ALA A 569 8.76 15.42 -18.69
C ALA A 569 7.99 16.46 -19.52
N CYS A 570 6.66 16.41 -19.52
CA CYS A 570 5.82 17.33 -20.29
C CYS A 570 5.67 18.71 -19.64
N LEU A 571 5.66 18.79 -18.31
CA LEU A 571 5.35 20.03 -17.56
C LEU A 571 6.07 21.31 -18.06
N PRO A 572 7.39 21.32 -18.31
CA PRO A 572 8.10 22.56 -18.64
C PRO A 572 7.62 23.19 -19.97
N THR A 573 6.97 22.39 -20.81
CA THR A 573 6.48 22.82 -22.13
C THR A 573 4.99 23.19 -22.13
N LEU A 574 4.24 22.93 -21.05
CA LEU A 574 2.77 23.07 -21.01
C LEU A 574 2.25 24.50 -20.87
N ARG A 575 3.09 25.46 -20.45
CA ARG A 575 2.67 26.84 -20.17
C ARG A 575 1.82 27.49 -21.29
N PRO A 576 2.19 27.40 -22.58
CA PRO A 576 1.39 27.96 -23.68
C PRO A 576 0.06 27.22 -23.90
N ALA A 577 0.03 25.89 -23.79
CA ALA A 577 -1.18 25.10 -23.98
C ALA A 577 -2.21 25.36 -22.87
N LEU A 578 -1.75 25.51 -21.62
CA LEU A 578 -2.63 25.86 -20.50
C LEU A 578 -3.29 27.23 -20.70
N GLN A 579 -2.56 28.20 -21.28
CA GLN A 579 -3.10 29.51 -21.62
C GLN A 579 -4.14 29.44 -22.74
N LEU A 580 -3.94 28.57 -23.75
CA LEU A 580 -4.92 28.34 -24.81
C LEU A 580 -6.18 27.64 -24.28
N ALA A 581 -6.01 26.55 -23.52
CA ALA A 581 -7.13 25.80 -22.93
C ALA A 581 -7.98 26.69 -22.00
N ALA A 582 -7.35 27.54 -21.19
CA ALA A 582 -8.05 28.49 -20.33
C ALA A 582 -8.79 29.59 -21.12
N ARG A 583 -8.29 29.97 -22.31
CA ARG A 583 -9.00 30.87 -23.23
C ARG A 583 -10.20 30.16 -23.89
N ALA A 584 -10.04 28.92 -24.31
CA ALA A 584 -11.10 28.13 -24.94
C ALA A 584 -12.25 27.79 -23.98
N LEU A 585 -11.96 27.60 -22.70
CA LEU A 585 -12.95 27.29 -21.66
C LEU A 585 -13.61 28.53 -21.02
N GLY A 586 -13.23 29.74 -21.43
CA GLY A 586 -13.83 30.99 -20.91
C GLY A 586 -13.48 31.34 -19.45
N ILE A 587 -12.51 30.65 -18.84
CA ILE A 587 -12.15 30.77 -17.40
C ILE A 587 -11.16 31.93 -17.17
N GLN A 588 -11.31 33.06 -17.88
CA GLN A 588 -10.37 34.19 -17.78
C GLN A 588 -10.36 34.84 -16.38
N ARG A 589 -11.44 34.71 -15.60
CA ARG A 589 -11.60 35.36 -14.28
C ARG A 589 -10.98 34.61 -13.10
N PHE A 590 -10.59 33.34 -13.27
CA PHE A 590 -10.04 32.50 -12.17
C PHE A 590 -8.56 32.11 -12.35
N MET A 591 -7.88 32.62 -13.39
CA MET A 591 -6.46 32.32 -13.56
C MET A 591 -5.62 33.07 -12.50
N PRO A 592 -4.74 32.39 -11.74
CA PRO A 592 -3.80 33.06 -10.87
C PRO A 592 -2.89 33.98 -11.70
N ALA A 593 -2.48 35.12 -11.14
CA ALA A 593 -1.63 36.15 -11.77
C ALA A 593 -0.31 35.61 -12.38
N LEU A 594 0.02 34.35 -12.11
CA LEU A 594 1.13 33.57 -12.65
C LEU A 594 1.03 33.28 -14.17
N LEU A 595 -0.18 33.31 -14.75
CA LEU A 595 -0.44 32.95 -16.16
C LEU A 595 -0.91 34.11 -17.05
N GLN A 596 -1.14 35.30 -16.50
CA GLN A 596 -1.49 36.48 -17.30
C GLN A 596 -0.25 37.05 -18.01
N SER A 597 -0.26 37.02 -19.34
CA SER A 597 0.66 37.81 -20.15
C SER A 597 0.17 39.26 -20.19
N HIS A 598 0.92 40.21 -19.64
CA HIS A 598 0.82 41.60 -20.07
C HIS A 598 1.36 41.66 -21.50
N GLN A 599 0.45 41.59 -22.48
CA GLN A 599 0.74 41.96 -23.85
C GLN A 599 0.37 43.43 -23.96
N GLU A 600 1.36 44.32 -23.92
CA GLU A 600 1.16 45.72 -24.31
C GLU A 600 0.57 45.73 -25.72
N LYS A 601 -0.67 46.22 -25.84
CA LYS A 601 -1.26 46.58 -27.13
C LYS A 601 -0.52 47.82 -27.63
N LEU A 602 0.53 47.62 -28.40
CA LEU A 602 1.02 48.61 -29.36
C LEU A 602 0.17 48.49 -30.63
N VAL A 603 -0.95 49.20 -30.67
CA VAL A 603 -1.71 49.47 -31.90
C VAL A 603 -1.91 50.97 -32.02
N LYS A 604 -1.03 51.55 -32.86
CA LYS A 604 -1.20 52.70 -33.77
C LYS A 604 -2.40 53.63 -33.49
N SER A 605 -2.09 54.80 -32.94
CA SER A 605 -2.76 56.04 -33.37
C SER A 605 -1.86 56.70 -34.40
N ALA A 606 -2.36 56.87 -35.62
CA ALA A 606 -1.77 57.71 -36.65
C ALA A 606 -2.91 58.44 -37.35
N ALA A 607 -3.14 59.70 -36.98
CA ALA A 607 -3.56 60.79 -37.85
C ALA A 607 -3.62 62.12 -37.07
N SER A 608 -3.05 63.18 -37.69
CA SER A 608 -3.40 64.63 -37.58
C SER A 608 -3.27 65.31 -36.21
N ASP A 609 -2.63 66.45 -35.96
CA ASP A 609 -2.23 67.59 -36.79
C ASP A 609 -1.15 68.44 -36.06
N ALA A 610 -0.38 69.16 -36.87
CA ALA A 610 0.15 70.52 -36.72
C ALA A 610 0.86 71.05 -35.43
N ALA A 611 2.08 71.53 -35.70
CA ALA A 611 2.70 72.82 -35.28
C ALA A 611 3.64 72.88 -34.04
N PRO A 612 4.66 73.76 -34.07
CA PRO A 612 5.90 73.60 -33.28
C PRO A 612 6.11 74.70 -32.22
N SER A 613 6.75 74.37 -31.09
CA SER A 613 7.38 75.40 -30.23
C SER A 613 8.43 74.83 -29.26
N THR A 614 9.69 75.18 -29.54
CA THR A 614 10.71 75.78 -28.64
C THR A 614 10.90 75.30 -27.19
N GLY A 615 12.16 74.94 -26.85
CA GLY A 615 12.74 75.16 -25.51
C GLY A 615 13.53 73.97 -24.94
N PRO A 616 14.81 74.15 -24.53
CA PRO A 616 15.65 73.10 -23.94
C PRO A 616 15.60 73.12 -22.40
N ASP A 617 15.84 71.96 -21.76
CA ASP A 617 16.71 71.76 -20.58
C ASP A 617 16.24 70.69 -19.57
N SER A 618 17.26 70.00 -19.04
CA SER A 618 17.37 69.35 -17.73
C SER A 618 16.97 67.85 -17.58
N ALA A 619 18.02 67.03 -17.64
CA ALA A 619 18.59 66.25 -16.52
C ALA A 619 17.81 65.11 -15.82
N LEU A 620 18.52 63.97 -15.75
CA LEU A 620 18.59 62.96 -14.67
C LEU A 620 17.40 62.00 -14.46
N ALA A 621 17.57 60.74 -14.86
CA ALA A 621 17.45 59.56 -13.95
C ALA A 621 17.74 58.20 -14.64
N ALA A 622 18.77 57.52 -14.13
CA ALA A 622 18.83 56.10 -13.76
C ALA A 622 18.41 54.97 -14.76
N GLY A 623 19.44 54.28 -15.28
CA GLY A 623 19.58 52.80 -15.18
C GLY A 623 19.14 51.92 -16.37
N PRO A 624 20.04 51.16 -17.03
CA PRO A 624 19.64 50.15 -17.99
C PRO A 624 19.50 48.78 -17.30
N ARG A 625 18.25 48.30 -17.16
CA ARG A 625 17.95 46.88 -16.91
C ARG A 625 17.86 46.15 -18.25
N HIS A 626 18.79 45.22 -18.47
CA HIS A 626 18.71 44.20 -19.52
C HIS A 626 17.43 43.39 -19.39
N SER A 627 16.62 43.39 -20.45
CA SER A 627 15.53 42.44 -20.64
C SER A 627 16.05 41.22 -21.42
N PHE A 628 15.99 40.07 -20.77
CA PHE A 628 16.29 38.76 -21.33
C PHE A 628 15.06 38.27 -22.12
N TYR A 629 15.29 37.48 -23.18
CA TYR A 629 14.35 36.95 -24.19
C TYR A 629 14.17 37.78 -25.46
N HIS A 630 15.20 37.74 -26.31
CA HIS A 630 15.00 37.61 -27.75
C HIS A 630 15.87 36.45 -28.23
N LEU A 631 15.24 35.39 -28.76
CA LEU A 631 15.91 34.35 -29.51
C LEU A 631 15.40 34.45 -30.94
N SER A 632 16.28 34.88 -31.83
CA SER A 632 16.17 34.74 -33.27
C SER A 632 16.66 33.33 -33.60
N ASP A 633 15.85 32.52 -34.28
CA ASP A 633 16.32 31.30 -34.93
C ASP A 633 16.49 31.61 -36.42
N GLU A 634 17.74 31.61 -36.88
CA GLU A 634 18.08 31.48 -38.30
C GLU A 634 17.83 30.03 -38.71
N SER A 635 17.03 29.87 -39.76
CA SER A 635 16.89 28.63 -40.52
C SER A 635 17.86 28.68 -41.69
N ASP A 636 18.90 27.84 -41.66
CA ASP A 636 19.68 27.52 -42.86
C ASP A 636 19.52 26.03 -43.17
N SER A 637 18.83 25.77 -44.27
CA SER A 637 18.81 24.51 -44.99
C SER A 637 19.28 24.78 -46.43
N ASP A 638 20.27 23.99 -46.84
CA ASP A 638 21.01 24.01 -48.10
C ASP A 638 20.24 24.34 -49.40
N GLY A 639 20.82 25.26 -50.18
CA GLY A 639 21.44 24.96 -51.48
C GLY A 639 20.58 24.86 -52.76
N ARG A 640 20.74 25.85 -53.68
CA ARG A 640 21.31 25.68 -55.05
C ARG A 640 21.04 26.88 -55.99
N ARG A 641 22.06 27.20 -56.81
CA ARG A 641 22.13 28.07 -58.02
C ARG A 641 22.14 29.59 -57.73
N ALA A 642 22.99 30.44 -58.30
CA ALA A 642 23.95 30.35 -59.40
C ALA A 642 24.97 31.52 -59.32
N LEU A 643 26.26 31.22 -59.54
CA LEU A 643 27.19 31.92 -60.45
C LEU A 643 27.17 33.47 -60.52
N ALA A 644 28.28 34.10 -60.11
CA ALA A 644 29.28 34.69 -61.03
C ALA A 644 30.22 35.70 -60.32
N GLN A 645 31.54 35.45 -60.46
CA GLN A 645 32.64 36.42 -60.72
C GLN A 645 32.84 37.59 -59.72
N GLY A 646 34.02 37.87 -59.16
CA GLY A 646 35.38 37.34 -59.33
C GLY A 646 36.38 38.08 -58.42
N HIS A 647 37.54 37.43 -58.16
CA HIS A 647 38.92 37.94 -57.97
C HIS A 647 39.11 39.24 -57.13
N ALA A 648 39.96 39.32 -56.09
CA ALA A 648 41.37 38.90 -56.04
C ALA A 648 42.02 39.04 -54.64
N HIS A 649 42.92 38.08 -54.34
CA HIS A 649 44.15 38.06 -53.49
C HIS A 649 44.07 38.37 -51.97
N THR A 650 44.68 37.60 -51.05
CA THR A 650 45.94 36.83 -51.10
C THR A 650 45.99 35.68 -50.06
N SER A 651 46.68 34.59 -50.44
CA SER A 651 47.16 33.41 -49.67
C SER A 651 48.07 33.77 -48.47
N LEU A 652 48.14 33.00 -47.38
CA LEU A 652 48.88 31.72 -47.30
C LEU A 652 48.47 30.86 -46.06
N ASP A 653 48.39 29.57 -46.35
CA ASP A 653 48.75 28.37 -45.58
C ASP A 653 48.22 28.04 -44.17
N ALA A 654 47.63 26.83 -44.16
CA ALA A 654 47.41 25.97 -43.02
C ALA A 654 48.72 25.34 -42.55
N ALA A 655 49.13 25.65 -41.33
CA ALA A 655 49.88 24.75 -40.47
C ALA A 655 49.57 25.13 -39.02
N LEU A 656 49.43 24.12 -38.15
CA LEU A 656 49.26 24.21 -36.69
C LEU A 656 47.81 24.19 -36.17
N ARG A 657 47.15 23.04 -36.36
CA ARG A 657 46.45 22.35 -35.24
C ARG A 657 47.47 21.41 -34.57
N PRO A 658 47.35 21.01 -33.27
CA PRO A 658 46.08 20.62 -32.63
C PRO A 658 45.88 20.90 -31.12
N ASP A 659 44.60 20.76 -30.74
CA ASP A 659 44.00 20.19 -29.52
C ASP A 659 44.18 20.77 -28.09
N TYR A 660 43.01 21.11 -27.52
CA TYR A 660 42.49 20.84 -26.18
C TYR A 660 43.46 20.84 -24.97
N ASP A 661 43.33 21.83 -24.07
CA ASP A 661 42.97 21.54 -22.67
C ASP A 661 42.43 22.77 -21.90
N ARG A 662 41.68 22.42 -20.84
CA ARG A 662 41.02 23.19 -19.76
C ARG A 662 41.46 24.64 -19.46
N SER A 663 40.49 25.55 -19.42
CA SER A 663 40.61 26.84 -18.72
C SER A 663 40.29 26.69 -17.22
N HIS A 664 41.26 27.02 -16.36
CA HIS A 664 41.07 27.28 -14.93
C HIS A 664 40.38 28.64 -14.71
N THR A 665 39.46 28.74 -13.75
CA THR A 665 38.95 30.01 -13.23
C THR A 665 39.93 30.59 -12.21
N VAL A 666 40.44 31.79 -12.47
CA VAL A 666 41.21 32.61 -11.53
C VAL A 666 40.23 33.43 -10.67
N THR A 667 40.33 33.31 -9.35
CA THR A 667 39.71 34.23 -8.38
C THR A 667 40.54 35.50 -8.28
N ASP A 668 39.95 36.64 -8.64
CA ASP A 668 40.59 37.95 -8.54
C ASP A 668 40.48 38.47 -7.09
N VAL A 669 41.62 38.60 -6.42
CA VAL A 669 41.72 39.22 -5.09
C VAL A 669 42.23 40.64 -5.31
N ARG A 670 41.41 41.65 -4.95
CA ARG A 670 41.78 43.07 -5.04
C ARG A 670 42.96 43.39 -4.10
N GLY A 671 44.16 43.37 -4.66
CA GLY A 671 45.39 43.93 -4.10
C GLY A 671 45.62 45.37 -4.57
N ARG A 672 46.18 46.18 -3.68
CA ARG A 672 46.34 47.64 -3.73
C ARG A 672 47.26 48.08 -4.89
N SER A 673 46.82 49.07 -5.67
CA SER A 673 47.57 49.70 -6.77
C SER A 673 48.88 50.35 -6.30
N VAL A 674 50.01 49.93 -6.88
CA VAL A 674 51.26 50.70 -6.92
C VAL A 674 51.86 50.60 -8.33
N ASN A 675 52.28 51.75 -8.85
CA ASN A 675 52.79 52.03 -10.20
C ASN A 675 53.96 51.14 -10.65
N GLY A 676 54.02 50.83 -11.95
CA GLY A 676 55.31 50.61 -12.65
C GLY A 676 55.35 49.43 -13.64
N SER A 677 55.53 49.79 -14.91
CA SER A 677 56.14 49.07 -16.06
C SER A 677 56.67 47.61 -15.96
N ALA A 678 56.25 46.83 -16.97
CA ALA A 678 57.01 45.87 -17.80
C ALA A 678 57.31 44.40 -17.36
N GLU A 679 56.91 43.50 -18.28
CA GLU A 679 57.49 42.23 -18.73
C GLU A 679 57.50 40.94 -17.87
N GLU A 680 57.51 39.84 -18.63
CA GLU A 680 56.95 38.50 -18.43
C GLU A 680 58.07 37.47 -18.20
N ILE A 681 57.89 36.49 -17.30
CA ILE A 681 58.72 35.27 -17.25
C ILE A 681 57.82 34.05 -17.02
N SER A 682 57.92 33.07 -17.94
CA SER A 682 57.17 31.81 -17.98
C SER A 682 57.99 30.64 -17.44
N LEU A 683 57.36 29.73 -16.68
CA LEU A 683 57.95 28.47 -16.24
C LEU A 683 56.93 27.32 -16.36
N SER A 684 57.00 26.61 -17.48
CA SER A 684 56.42 25.28 -17.67
C SER A 684 57.50 24.22 -17.55
N GLY A 685 57.35 23.29 -16.61
CA GLY A 685 57.89 21.93 -16.77
C GLY A 685 58.62 21.36 -15.57
N ILE A 686 57.87 20.75 -14.63
CA ILE A 686 58.33 19.57 -13.88
C ILE A 686 57.12 18.64 -13.64
N ARG A 687 57.21 17.38 -14.10
CA ARG A 687 56.28 16.27 -13.80
C ARG A 687 56.89 15.38 -12.71
N VAL A 688 56.10 14.95 -11.73
CA VAL A 688 56.42 13.75 -10.90
C VAL A 688 55.14 12.95 -10.60
N GLN A 689 55.29 11.62 -10.61
CA GLN A 689 54.31 10.55 -10.47
C GLN A 689 53.51 10.57 -9.16
N LYS A 690 52.28 10.01 -9.21
CA LYS A 690 51.44 9.76 -8.02
C LYS A 690 51.55 8.28 -7.60
N GLU A 691 52.30 8.03 -6.53
CA GLU A 691 52.01 6.95 -5.58
C GLU A 691 51.73 7.62 -4.23
N PHE A 692 50.60 7.33 -3.60
CA PHE A 692 50.30 7.76 -2.24
C PHE A 692 50.10 6.52 -1.37
N THR A 693 51.13 6.22 -0.59
CA THR A 693 51.08 5.36 0.59
C THR A 693 50.39 6.12 1.73
N GLN A 694 49.45 5.44 2.38
CA GLN A 694 48.70 5.91 3.53
C GLN A 694 49.53 5.68 4.81
N PHE A 695 49.76 6.71 5.63
CA PHE A 695 50.10 6.51 7.05
C PHE A 695 49.49 7.59 7.95
N LYS A 696 48.98 7.08 9.07
CA LYS A 696 48.39 7.76 10.23
C LYS A 696 49.34 8.78 10.89
N GLN A 697 48.75 9.80 11.50
CA GLN A 697 48.88 10.03 12.94
C GLN A 697 47.57 10.58 13.50
#